data_AF-Q73QP2-F1
#
_entry.id   AF-Q73QP2-F1
#
_cell.length_a   1.000
_cell.length_b   1.000
_cell.length_c   1.000
_cell.angle_alpha   90.00
_cell.angle_beta   90.00
_cell.angle_gamma   90.00
#
_symmetry.space_group_name_H-M   'P 1'
#
loop_
_entity.id
_entity.type
_entity.pdbx_description
1 polymer ?
#
loop_
_entity_poly.entity_id
_entity_poly.type
_entity_poly.pdbx_seq_one_letter_code
_entity_poly.pdbx_strand_id
1 'polypeptide(L)'
;MMINDLDKFLNRIKKIYVHPDTVKIASLIILAGLMVLPFSMTKMDLFNTSQKAVNLYPMTVLFSNLIQSGLNFFYVSSLLLFLLPIAFIIIFVSIFQTRISSKIVYFSALVPISLYLSASISGMNLFANTPRWFYSLSPLTYFAFFIALIFHAFLIAHGIISIKRQNESYVEYKRLLKEEESKEELLNKRIADKLKKQKEKSLKNNPEPIQEEAFSIDKLLKQYITRFKNRKKRSHIKIKITIVIIFTILVILSTFIYTDLRNYNMLLTQNVNTTGKSQAEQVAAIYSFSDGLHAKINAFIEGIRKTNLSSPFPFQRVDIITTSNKQPVFLEEIDESTELPFFDVFSYTTAAGQVRLISDEEKNISPEEAALYIKHFKNQATVSTPIYKEDNGTCLYIYPVTFTRKEGQRLVGFSVVTYLKEILDRPYFQAKVFVFSISAVFFYASIIIVLFLADFIANPIIFLCGNIRKTANILRGMISSNAAVEADRLIFEENIKTHDEIKTLSIELKNIISLIRGILPYVSFHTIQNAEKNLSSKSATRDLCFLFTDIRGFTSMCENMQPREVINILNRYLDIETKIIFENGGDVDKYVGDEIMAFFSGPKKEINACKAAMEIRKAMRREQKAALKEGSALVSVGIGINSGPVVFGPVGSKTRKDFTSIGDTVNLAARLEGANKEYGSKSIISEEVYKNLSKDFICRELDFIAVKGKTEAVRIYEILQPTEKLTTEKLYDIKKLFETGLSYYRKRKWKHAEKYFSECAEKYNDAPSKVFLRRVTHYQVSPPKPKWSGVFVMNVK
;
A
#
# COMPACT_ATOMS: atom_id res chain seq x y z
N MET A 1 -2.05 21.20 2.71
CA MET A 1 -2.87 21.52 3.88
C MET A 1 -3.90 20.41 4.14
N MET A 2 -4.87 20.16 3.26
CA MET A 2 -5.89 19.08 3.40
C MET A 2 -5.38 17.66 3.73
N ILE A 3 -4.21 17.24 3.23
CA ILE A 3 -3.67 15.88 3.49
C ILE A 3 -3.16 15.73 4.93
N ASN A 4 -2.52 16.77 5.47
CA ASN A 4 -2.07 16.78 6.87
C ASN A 4 -3.25 16.85 7.83
N ASP A 5 -4.36 17.49 7.41
CA ASP A 5 -5.59 17.55 8.19
C ASP A 5 -6.35 16.22 8.17
N LEU A 6 -6.34 15.48 7.04
CA LEU A 6 -6.92 14.15 6.97
C LEU A 6 -6.12 13.13 7.81
N ASP A 7 -4.78 13.17 7.78
CA ASP A 7 -3.95 12.31 8.63
C ASP A 7 -4.01 12.71 10.12
N LYS A 8 -4.14 14.00 10.44
CA LYS A 8 -4.44 14.47 11.81
C LYS A 8 -5.82 14.02 12.26
N PHE A 9 -6.82 14.06 11.39
CA PHE A 9 -8.18 13.60 11.66
C PHE A 9 -8.21 12.08 11.88
N LEU A 10 -7.55 11.30 11.02
CA LEU A 10 -7.41 9.85 11.17
C LEU A 10 -6.57 9.46 12.39
N ASN A 11 -5.55 10.25 12.77
CA ASN A 11 -4.78 10.05 14.00
C ASN A 11 -5.54 10.48 15.27
N ARG A 12 -6.40 11.51 15.20
CA ARG A 12 -7.35 11.86 16.27
C ARG A 12 -8.39 10.76 16.45
N ILE A 13 -8.92 10.19 15.36
CA ILE A 13 -9.78 9.00 15.41
C ILE A 13 -9.02 7.83 16.04
N LYS A 14 -7.76 7.56 15.66
CA LYS A 14 -6.94 6.52 16.32
C LYS A 14 -6.76 6.73 17.83
N LYS A 15 -6.68 7.97 18.31
CA LYS A 15 -6.57 8.29 19.75
C LYS A 15 -7.89 8.17 20.51
N ILE A 16 -9.05 8.26 19.83
CA ILE A 16 -10.37 7.99 20.41
C ILE A 16 -10.61 6.47 20.61
N TYR A 17 -9.79 5.62 19.97
CA TYR A 17 -9.82 4.16 20.14
C TYR A 17 -8.87 3.70 21.26
N VAL A 18 -9.34 3.69 22.51
CA VAL A 18 -8.61 3.05 23.63
C VAL A 18 -9.43 2.04 24.44
N HIS A 19 -10.75 1.86 24.23
CA HIS A 19 -11.50 0.75 24.86
C HIS A 19 -12.33 -0.06 23.84
N PRO A 20 -12.32 -1.41 23.88
CA PRO A 20 -13.21 -2.24 23.06
C PRO A 20 -14.70 -1.94 23.30
N ASP A 21 -15.05 -1.31 24.42
CA ASP A 21 -16.43 -0.99 24.79
C ASP A 21 -16.94 0.34 24.22
N THR A 22 -16.07 1.19 23.66
CA THR A 22 -16.48 2.51 23.15
C THR A 22 -17.47 2.39 21.99
N VAL A 23 -17.28 1.40 21.10
CA VAL A 23 -18.21 1.12 19.98
C VAL A 23 -19.54 0.56 20.50
N LYS A 24 -19.50 -0.28 21.55
CA LYS A 24 -20.71 -0.84 22.19
C LYS A 24 -21.54 0.28 22.81
N ILE A 25 -20.92 1.14 23.62
CA ILE A 25 -21.58 2.25 24.31
C ILE A 25 -22.17 3.24 23.30
N ALA A 26 -21.39 3.63 22.27
CA ALA A 26 -21.89 4.51 21.21
C ALA A 26 -23.08 3.90 20.47
N SER A 27 -23.03 2.59 20.18
CA SER A 27 -24.15 1.88 19.53
C SER A 27 -25.41 1.91 20.39
N LEU A 28 -25.29 1.70 21.71
CA LEU A 28 -26.44 1.74 22.63
C LEU A 28 -27.08 3.14 22.67
N ILE A 29 -26.28 4.19 22.81
CA ILE A 29 -26.78 5.57 22.84
C ILE A 29 -27.54 5.91 21.55
N ILE A 30 -26.96 5.56 20.40
CA ILE A 30 -27.55 5.89 19.10
C ILE A 30 -28.81 5.06 18.84
N LEU A 31 -28.80 3.76 19.14
CA LEU A 31 -29.99 2.91 19.00
C LEU A 31 -31.14 3.41 19.90
N ALA A 32 -30.86 3.78 21.15
CA ALA A 32 -31.86 4.34 22.06
C ALA A 32 -32.43 5.67 21.53
N GLY A 33 -31.57 6.56 21.02
CA GLY A 33 -32.02 7.82 20.40
C GLY A 33 -32.89 7.59 19.17
N LEU A 34 -32.50 6.68 18.28
CA LEU A 34 -33.26 6.38 17.06
C LEU A 34 -34.63 5.76 17.34
N MET A 35 -34.85 5.06 18.46
CA MET A 35 -36.16 4.51 18.82
C MET A 35 -37.22 5.59 19.13
N VAL A 36 -36.79 6.75 19.64
CA VAL A 36 -37.70 7.80 20.15
C VAL A 36 -37.79 9.00 19.19
N LEU A 37 -36.84 9.13 18.26
CA LEU A 37 -36.83 10.23 17.29
C LEU A 37 -37.68 9.90 16.05
N PRO A 38 -38.41 10.90 15.49
CA PRO A 38 -39.15 10.70 14.27
C PRO A 38 -38.21 10.49 13.09
N PHE A 39 -38.61 9.66 12.13
CA PHE A 39 -37.80 9.33 10.96
C PHE A 39 -38.40 9.86 9.65
N SER A 40 -39.67 10.30 9.68
CA SER A 40 -40.42 10.88 8.55
C SER A 40 -41.71 11.57 9.05
N MET A 41 -42.56 12.05 8.13
CA MET A 41 -43.91 12.57 8.40
C MET A 41 -44.86 12.37 7.21
N THR A 42 -46.16 12.54 7.41
CA THR A 42 -47.19 12.32 6.37
C THR A 42 -47.18 13.35 5.23
N LYS A 43 -47.95 13.09 4.16
CA LYS A 43 -48.17 14.03 3.05
C LYS A 43 -48.78 15.35 3.54
N MET A 44 -48.45 16.43 2.84
CA MET A 44 -49.12 17.72 3.03
C MET A 44 -50.44 17.79 2.27
N ASP A 45 -51.45 18.44 2.85
CA ASP A 45 -52.66 18.83 2.15
C ASP A 45 -52.36 20.01 1.21
N LEU A 46 -52.77 19.87 -0.06
CA LEU A 46 -52.50 20.84 -1.12
C LEU A 46 -53.50 22.00 -1.12
N PHE A 47 -54.71 21.80 -0.61
CA PHE A 47 -55.77 22.81 -0.56
C PHE A 47 -55.92 23.44 0.83
N ASN A 48 -55.53 22.72 1.89
CA ASN A 48 -55.56 23.23 3.26
C ASN A 48 -54.15 23.52 3.80
N THR A 49 -53.71 24.77 3.68
CA THR A 49 -52.37 25.17 4.12
C THR A 49 -52.19 25.21 5.64
N SER A 50 -53.30 25.21 6.41
CA SER A 50 -53.28 25.22 7.87
C SER A 50 -53.11 23.83 8.50
N GLN A 51 -53.41 22.76 7.75
CA GLN A 51 -53.26 21.39 8.24
C GLN A 51 -51.78 21.00 8.37
N LYS A 52 -51.38 20.54 9.56
CA LYS A 52 -50.01 20.09 9.84
C LYS A 52 -49.85 18.59 9.55
N ALA A 53 -48.72 18.21 8.94
CA ALA A 53 -48.34 16.81 8.78
C ALA A 53 -48.02 16.15 10.13
N VAL A 54 -48.31 14.85 10.23
CA VAL A 54 -48.07 14.05 11.43
C VAL A 54 -46.71 13.37 11.35
N ASN A 55 -45.88 13.52 12.38
CA ASN A 55 -44.58 12.85 12.48
C ASN A 55 -44.74 11.34 12.66
N LEU A 56 -43.87 10.58 12.00
CA LEU A 56 -43.83 9.12 12.06
C LEU A 56 -42.64 8.66 12.91
N TYR A 57 -42.91 7.78 13.87
CA TYR A 57 -41.93 7.25 14.80
C TYR A 57 -41.75 5.74 14.62
N PRO A 58 -40.53 5.19 14.76
CA PRO A 58 -40.21 3.82 14.37
C PRO A 58 -41.12 2.73 14.95
N MET A 59 -41.56 2.88 16.20
CA MET A 59 -42.35 1.87 16.92
C MET A 59 -43.86 2.07 16.83
N THR A 60 -44.31 3.29 16.51
CA THR A 60 -45.75 3.63 16.46
C THR A 60 -46.28 3.73 15.04
N VAL A 61 -45.40 3.81 14.04
CA VAL A 61 -45.80 4.06 12.65
C VAL A 61 -46.75 2.99 12.09
N LEU A 62 -46.55 1.72 12.41
CA LEU A 62 -47.45 0.65 11.95
C LEU A 62 -48.83 0.71 12.61
N PHE A 63 -48.94 1.31 13.80
CA PHE A 63 -50.20 1.47 14.53
C PHE A 63 -50.93 2.79 14.18
N SER A 64 -50.37 3.60 13.29
CA SER A 64 -50.92 4.91 12.94
C SER A 64 -52.13 4.86 11.98
N ASN A 65 -52.51 3.68 11.47
CA ASN A 65 -53.49 3.47 10.39
C ASN A 65 -53.17 4.17 9.06
N LEU A 66 -52.03 4.86 8.96
CA LEU A 66 -51.58 5.55 7.75
C LEU A 66 -50.89 4.60 6.76
N ILE A 67 -50.34 3.49 7.25
CA ILE A 67 -49.67 2.49 6.43
C ILE A 67 -50.61 1.31 6.21
N GLN A 68 -50.97 1.07 4.95
CA GLN A 68 -51.73 -0.13 4.58
C GLN A 68 -50.86 -1.37 4.69
N SER A 69 -51.43 -2.45 5.23
CA SER A 69 -50.79 -3.77 5.26
C SER A 69 -50.61 -4.30 3.83
N GLY A 70 -49.39 -4.73 3.50
CA GLY A 70 -49.08 -5.27 2.17
C GLY A 70 -47.58 -5.36 1.89
N LEU A 71 -47.22 -5.85 0.70
CA LEU A 71 -45.82 -6.01 0.25
C LEU A 71 -45.19 -4.70 -0.25
N ASN A 72 -45.50 -3.58 0.40
CA ASN A 72 -44.90 -2.28 0.10
C ASN A 72 -43.55 -2.12 0.81
N PHE A 73 -42.52 -1.66 0.10
CA PHE A 73 -41.16 -1.50 0.65
C PHE A 73 -41.13 -0.65 1.93
N PHE A 74 -41.92 0.43 1.99
CA PHE A 74 -42.03 1.26 3.20
C PHE A 74 -42.63 0.51 4.41
N TYR A 75 -43.63 -0.35 4.17
CA TYR A 75 -44.23 -1.18 5.22
C TYR A 75 -43.21 -2.19 5.76
N VAL A 76 -42.50 -2.89 4.87
CA VAL A 76 -41.44 -3.85 5.24
C VAL A 76 -40.32 -3.16 6.02
N SER A 77 -39.82 -2.02 5.53
CA SER A 77 -38.79 -1.25 6.23
C SER A 77 -39.25 -0.78 7.61
N SER A 78 -40.52 -0.37 7.75
CA SER A 78 -41.11 0.04 9.03
C SER A 78 -41.26 -1.14 10.00
N LEU A 79 -41.67 -2.32 9.52
CA LEU A 79 -41.74 -3.55 10.31
C LEU A 79 -40.36 -3.97 10.82
N LEU A 80 -39.33 -3.76 10.03
CA LEU A 80 -37.96 -4.10 10.40
C LEU A 80 -37.35 -3.12 11.42
N LEU A 81 -37.97 -1.98 11.70
CA LEU A 81 -37.51 -1.07 12.76
C LEU A 81 -37.63 -1.68 14.16
N PHE A 82 -38.47 -2.71 14.33
CA PHE A 82 -38.55 -3.52 15.56
C PHE A 82 -37.24 -4.29 15.86
N LEU A 83 -36.28 -4.33 14.92
CA LEU A 83 -34.94 -4.83 15.19
C LEU A 83 -34.08 -3.86 16.02
N LEU A 84 -34.42 -2.57 16.10
CA LEU A 84 -33.70 -1.60 16.94
C LEU A 84 -33.62 -2.04 18.42
N PRO A 85 -34.72 -2.37 19.11
CA PRO A 85 -34.67 -2.84 20.50
C PRO A 85 -33.98 -4.20 20.65
N ILE A 86 -34.15 -5.11 19.68
CA ILE A 86 -33.49 -6.43 19.69
C ILE A 86 -31.96 -6.24 19.62
N ALA A 87 -31.49 -5.38 18.72
CA ALA A 87 -30.07 -5.04 18.61
C ALA A 87 -29.53 -4.37 19.87
N PHE A 88 -30.29 -3.46 20.47
CA PHE A 88 -29.92 -2.82 21.73
C PHE A 88 -29.70 -3.86 22.83
N ILE A 89 -30.62 -4.82 22.99
CA ILE A 89 -30.51 -5.90 23.99
C ILE A 89 -29.27 -6.77 23.71
N ILE A 90 -29.04 -7.19 22.47
CA ILE A 90 -27.88 -8.01 22.10
C ILE A 90 -26.56 -7.28 22.44
N ILE A 91 -26.45 -6.00 22.08
CA ILE A 91 -25.25 -5.21 22.35
C ILE A 91 -25.08 -4.98 23.86
N PHE A 92 -26.16 -4.72 24.60
CA PHE A 92 -26.13 -4.54 26.04
C PHE A 92 -25.65 -5.81 26.76
N VAL A 93 -26.21 -6.98 26.42
CA VAL A 93 -25.77 -8.28 26.97
C VAL A 93 -24.31 -8.56 26.63
N SER A 94 -23.83 -8.15 25.45
CA SER A 94 -22.42 -8.32 25.04
C SER A 94 -21.41 -7.52 25.87
N ILE A 95 -21.85 -6.56 26.68
CA ILE A 95 -20.97 -5.85 27.63
C ILE A 95 -20.61 -6.78 28.80
N PHE A 96 -21.56 -7.64 29.23
CA PHE A 96 -21.40 -8.52 30.37
C PHE A 96 -20.99 -9.95 29.99
N GLN A 97 -21.25 -10.38 28.75
CA GLN A 97 -20.92 -11.72 28.25
C GLN A 97 -19.80 -11.70 27.20
N THR A 98 -18.69 -12.38 27.51
CA THR A 98 -17.52 -12.50 26.61
C THR A 98 -17.71 -13.50 25.46
N ARG A 99 -18.76 -14.35 25.51
CA ARG A 99 -19.07 -15.32 24.44
C ARG A 99 -19.60 -14.66 23.17
N ILE A 100 -20.10 -13.44 23.24
CA ILE A 100 -20.61 -12.72 22.08
C ILE A 100 -19.44 -12.10 21.31
N SER A 101 -19.19 -12.60 20.11
CA SER A 101 -18.09 -12.11 19.28
C SER A 101 -18.27 -10.64 18.87
N SER A 102 -17.17 -9.91 18.70
CA SER A 102 -17.21 -8.53 18.20
C SER A 102 -17.84 -8.40 16.82
N LYS A 103 -17.82 -9.47 16.00
CA LYS A 103 -18.51 -9.51 14.71
C LYS A 103 -20.03 -9.45 14.89
N ILE A 104 -20.59 -10.19 15.86
CA ILE A 104 -22.02 -10.18 16.17
C ILE A 104 -22.45 -8.78 16.62
N VAL A 105 -21.72 -8.18 17.57
CA VAL A 105 -21.98 -6.80 18.04
C VAL A 105 -22.01 -5.80 16.89
N TYR A 106 -21.03 -5.90 15.97
CA TYR A 106 -20.93 -5.04 14.81
C TYR A 106 -22.13 -5.18 13.86
N PHE A 107 -22.51 -6.41 13.49
CA PHE A 107 -23.67 -6.64 12.62
C PHE A 107 -24.99 -6.24 13.28
N SER A 108 -25.14 -6.51 14.58
CA SER A 108 -26.30 -6.08 15.36
C SER A 108 -26.44 -4.56 15.40
N ALA A 109 -25.35 -3.78 15.33
CA ALA A 109 -25.45 -2.33 15.18
C ALA A 109 -25.75 -1.91 13.74
N LEU A 110 -25.02 -2.45 12.75
CA LEU A 110 -25.06 -2.02 11.35
C LEU A 110 -26.44 -2.25 10.69
N VAL A 111 -27.03 -3.42 10.90
CA VAL A 111 -28.26 -3.85 10.20
C VAL A 111 -29.47 -2.96 10.55
N PRO A 112 -29.83 -2.73 11.83
CA PRO A 112 -30.94 -1.85 12.18
C PRO A 112 -30.75 -0.40 11.71
N ILE A 113 -29.54 0.12 11.73
CA ILE A 113 -29.25 1.48 11.24
C ILE A 113 -29.46 1.56 9.72
N SER A 114 -29.04 0.53 8.99
CA SER A 114 -29.30 0.43 7.54
C SER A 114 -30.80 0.48 7.25
N LEU A 115 -31.58 -0.25 8.05
CA LEU A 115 -33.05 -0.35 7.93
C LEU A 115 -33.73 0.95 8.33
N TYR A 116 -33.22 1.66 9.36
CA TYR A 116 -33.67 3.00 9.72
C TYR A 116 -33.49 3.99 8.56
N LEU A 117 -32.30 4.06 7.97
CA LEU A 117 -32.04 4.92 6.81
C LEU A 117 -32.92 4.54 5.62
N SER A 118 -33.12 3.24 5.39
CA SER A 118 -34.03 2.75 4.35
C SER A 118 -35.48 3.18 4.59
N ALA A 119 -35.97 3.11 5.82
CA ALA A 119 -37.30 3.57 6.22
C ALA A 119 -37.45 5.08 6.05
N SER A 120 -36.45 5.89 6.42
CA SER A 120 -36.44 7.34 6.19
C SER A 120 -36.51 7.70 4.71
N ILE A 121 -35.68 7.07 3.87
CA ILE A 121 -35.62 7.36 2.43
C ILE A 121 -36.92 6.91 1.74
N SER A 122 -37.44 5.74 2.09
CA SER A 122 -38.71 5.25 1.54
C SER A 122 -39.91 6.08 2.00
N GLY A 123 -39.92 6.55 3.26
CA GLY A 123 -40.93 7.48 3.75
C GLY A 123 -40.90 8.81 3.02
N MET A 124 -39.69 9.36 2.78
CA MET A 124 -39.51 10.56 1.97
C MET A 124 -40.04 10.37 0.54
N ASN A 125 -39.71 9.27 -0.13
CA ASN A 125 -40.22 8.97 -1.48
C ASN A 125 -41.75 8.80 -1.50
N LEU A 126 -42.35 8.27 -0.44
CA LEU A 126 -43.78 8.00 -0.37
C LEU A 126 -44.60 9.26 -0.02
N PHE A 127 -44.10 10.10 0.89
CA PHE A 127 -44.88 11.19 1.48
C PHE A 127 -44.47 12.59 1.03
N ALA A 128 -43.24 12.81 0.53
CA ALA A 128 -42.84 14.13 0.04
C ALA A 128 -43.58 14.45 -1.27
N ASN A 129 -44.58 15.32 -1.17
CA ASN A 129 -45.45 15.71 -2.30
C ASN A 129 -45.31 17.18 -2.73
N THR A 130 -44.58 18.01 -1.98
CA THR A 130 -44.37 19.44 -2.24
C THR A 130 -43.06 19.93 -1.60
N PRO A 131 -42.40 21.00 -2.10
CA PRO A 131 -41.28 21.64 -1.40
C PRO A 131 -41.57 21.99 0.06
N ARG A 132 -42.81 22.39 0.38
CA ARG A 132 -43.26 22.70 1.75
C ARG A 132 -43.06 21.53 2.71
N TRP A 133 -43.09 20.29 2.21
CA TRP A 133 -42.85 19.09 3.02
C TRP A 133 -41.44 19.10 3.63
N PHE A 134 -40.42 19.54 2.90
CA PHE A 134 -39.07 19.59 3.48
C PHE A 134 -38.92 20.71 4.51
N TYR A 135 -39.46 21.89 4.23
CA TYR A 135 -39.36 23.04 5.15
C TYR A 135 -40.12 22.85 6.46
N SER A 136 -41.11 21.97 6.49
CA SER A 136 -41.97 21.70 7.64
C SER A 136 -41.57 20.46 8.45
N LEU A 137 -40.59 19.69 7.98
CA LEU A 137 -40.04 18.56 8.74
C LEU A 137 -39.49 19.05 10.08
N SER A 138 -39.78 18.30 11.14
CA SER A 138 -39.19 18.56 12.46
C SER A 138 -37.66 18.55 12.37
N PRO A 139 -36.95 19.49 13.04
CA PRO A 139 -35.50 19.44 13.17
C PRO A 139 -34.99 18.09 13.73
N LEU A 140 -35.79 17.43 14.56
CA LEU A 140 -35.49 16.11 15.12
C LEU A 140 -35.37 15.03 14.04
N THR A 141 -36.17 15.11 12.97
CA THR A 141 -36.13 14.16 11.85
C THR A 141 -34.81 14.27 11.09
N TYR A 142 -34.36 15.49 10.82
CA TYR A 142 -33.05 15.73 10.20
C TYR A 142 -31.92 15.23 11.10
N PHE A 143 -31.97 15.57 12.39
CA PHE A 143 -30.98 15.15 13.36
C PHE A 143 -30.85 13.63 13.44
N ALA A 144 -31.97 12.91 13.51
CA ALA A 144 -31.99 11.46 13.56
C ALA A 144 -31.42 10.83 12.28
N PHE A 145 -31.81 11.34 11.11
CA PHE A 145 -31.28 10.88 9.83
C PHE A 145 -29.77 11.06 9.72
N PHE A 146 -29.25 12.25 10.03
CA PHE A 146 -27.81 12.53 9.91
C PHE A 146 -26.98 11.78 10.95
N ILE A 147 -27.48 11.59 12.18
CA ILE A 147 -26.81 10.74 13.17
C ILE A 147 -26.76 9.29 12.69
N ALA A 148 -27.87 8.74 12.20
CA ALA A 148 -27.91 7.40 11.65
C ALA A 148 -26.92 7.27 10.48
N LEU A 149 -26.87 8.23 9.56
CA LEU A 149 -25.99 8.22 8.39
C LEU A 149 -24.50 8.30 8.78
N ILE A 150 -24.14 9.23 9.66
CA ILE A 150 -22.76 9.40 10.14
C ILE A 150 -22.31 8.14 10.88
N PHE A 151 -23.17 7.59 11.74
CA PHE A 151 -22.83 6.39 12.49
C PHE A 151 -22.76 5.14 11.60
N HIS A 152 -23.63 5.03 10.60
CA HIS A 152 -23.56 3.98 9.59
C HIS A 152 -22.23 4.03 8.82
N ALA A 153 -21.82 5.23 8.37
CA ALA A 153 -20.53 5.43 7.72
C ALA A 153 -19.34 5.09 8.64
N PHE A 154 -19.43 5.46 9.93
CA PHE A 154 -18.44 5.10 10.93
C PHE A 154 -18.32 3.58 11.13
N LEU A 155 -19.44 2.87 11.24
CA LEU A 155 -19.45 1.41 11.37
C LEU A 155 -18.78 0.78 10.14
N ILE A 156 -19.19 1.15 8.92
CA ILE A 156 -18.56 0.62 7.69
C ILE A 156 -17.04 0.86 7.69
N ALA A 157 -16.61 2.08 7.99
CA ALA A 157 -15.18 2.41 8.06
C ALA A 157 -14.45 1.57 9.13
N HIS A 158 -15.06 1.38 10.30
CA HIS A 158 -14.52 0.54 11.36
C HIS A 158 -14.41 -0.93 10.93
N GLY A 159 -15.44 -1.47 10.27
CA GLY A 159 -15.44 -2.84 9.74
C GLY A 159 -14.30 -3.07 8.76
N ILE A 160 -14.10 -2.15 7.80
CA ILE A 160 -13.01 -2.21 6.83
C ILE A 160 -11.63 -2.17 7.52
N ILE A 161 -11.46 -1.34 8.55
CA ILE A 161 -10.19 -1.24 9.29
C ILE A 161 -9.94 -2.50 10.14
N SER A 162 -10.98 -3.06 10.75
CA SER A 162 -10.91 -4.27 11.57
C SER A 162 -10.42 -5.47 10.76
N ILE A 163 -10.98 -5.68 9.56
CA ILE A 163 -10.54 -6.72 8.62
C ILE A 163 -9.05 -6.57 8.28
N LYS A 164 -8.56 -5.33 8.12
CA LYS A 164 -7.15 -5.07 7.78
C LYS A 164 -6.18 -5.37 8.91
N ARG A 165 -6.57 -5.12 10.17
CA ARG A 165 -5.70 -5.38 11.33
C ARG A 165 -5.42 -6.87 11.52
N GLN A 166 -6.29 -7.74 10.99
CA GLN A 166 -6.08 -9.19 11.01
C GLN A 166 -5.07 -9.68 9.96
N ASN A 167 -4.60 -8.81 9.05
CA ASN A 167 -3.60 -9.18 8.03
C ASN A 167 -2.19 -8.73 8.47
N GLU A 168 -1.44 -9.63 9.10
CA GLU A 168 -0.12 -9.38 9.70
C GLU A 168 0.89 -8.80 8.69
N SER A 169 0.93 -9.35 7.48
CA SER A 169 1.90 -8.95 6.45
C SER A 169 1.64 -7.53 5.91
N TYR A 170 0.38 -7.08 5.90
CA TYR A 170 0.06 -5.68 5.56
C TYR A 170 0.58 -4.70 6.63
N VAL A 171 0.51 -5.10 7.90
CA VAL A 171 1.05 -4.31 9.03
C VAL A 171 2.57 -4.24 8.94
N GLU A 172 3.24 -5.37 8.65
CA GLU A 172 4.69 -5.44 8.48
C GLU A 172 5.17 -4.57 7.30
N TYR A 173 4.52 -4.64 6.14
CA TYR A 173 4.87 -3.78 5.00
C TYR A 173 4.76 -2.28 5.32
N LYS A 174 3.68 -1.87 5.99
CA LYS A 174 3.52 -0.47 6.41
C LYS A 174 4.60 -0.04 7.40
N ARG A 175 5.05 -0.95 8.27
CA ARG A 175 6.16 -0.70 9.18
C ARG A 175 7.46 -0.49 8.41
N LEU A 176 7.77 -1.38 7.46
CA LEU A 176 8.95 -1.27 6.60
C LEU A 176 8.96 0.03 5.79
N LEU A 177 7.83 0.42 5.21
CA LEU A 177 7.70 1.72 4.52
C LEU A 177 8.04 2.89 5.44
N LYS A 178 7.49 2.89 6.66
CA LYS A 178 7.70 3.96 7.63
C LYS A 178 9.14 4.01 8.13
N GLU A 179 9.76 2.85 8.35
CA GLU A 179 11.18 2.76 8.69
C GLU A 179 12.07 3.30 7.58
N GLU A 180 11.74 3.04 6.32
CA GLU A 180 12.54 3.53 5.20
C GLU A 180 12.35 5.01 4.95
N GLU A 181 11.11 5.53 5.07
CA GLU A 181 10.85 6.97 5.09
C GLU A 181 11.65 7.65 6.20
N SER A 182 11.69 7.05 7.40
CA SER A 182 12.48 7.55 8.53
C SER A 182 13.99 7.49 8.28
N LYS A 183 14.50 6.40 7.69
CA LYS A 183 15.92 6.26 7.32
C LYS A 183 16.31 7.28 6.24
N GLU A 184 15.46 7.49 5.26
CA GLU A 184 15.66 8.48 4.20
C GLU A 184 15.63 9.90 4.76
N GLU A 185 14.72 10.19 5.69
CA GLU A 185 14.65 11.48 6.40
C GLU A 185 15.90 11.73 7.27
N LEU A 186 16.38 10.71 7.99
CA LEU A 186 17.61 10.78 8.77
C LEU A 186 18.85 10.97 7.89
N LEU A 187 18.94 10.25 6.76
CA LEU A 187 20.03 10.39 5.78
C LEU A 187 20.04 11.80 5.19
N ASN A 188 18.87 12.30 4.79
CA ASN A 188 18.73 13.66 4.26
C ASN A 188 19.11 14.71 5.30
N LYS A 189 18.74 14.52 6.57
CA LYS A 189 19.16 15.39 7.67
C LYS A 189 20.68 15.39 7.84
N ARG A 190 21.33 14.21 7.82
CA ARG A 190 22.80 14.10 7.86
C ARG A 190 23.50 14.76 6.68
N ILE A 191 22.93 14.66 5.47
CA ILE A 191 23.45 15.32 4.27
C ILE A 191 23.30 16.84 4.42
N ALA A 192 22.14 17.33 4.86
CA ALA A 192 21.91 18.75 5.12
C ALA A 192 22.87 19.30 6.19
N ASP A 193 23.10 18.55 7.28
CA ASP A 193 24.04 18.94 8.33
C ASP A 193 25.50 18.97 7.83
N LYS A 194 25.90 18.01 6.98
CA LYS A 194 27.22 18.02 6.33
C LYS A 194 27.40 19.24 5.40
N LEU A 195 26.39 19.53 4.58
CA LEU A 195 26.40 20.70 3.69
C LEU A 195 26.46 22.01 4.49
N LYS A 196 25.72 22.09 5.60
CA LYS A 196 25.74 23.26 6.50
C LYS A 196 27.12 23.44 7.14
N LYS A 197 27.72 22.38 7.66
CA LYS A 197 29.09 22.42 8.23
C LYS A 197 30.16 22.76 7.20
N GLN A 198 30.06 22.25 5.96
CA GLN A 198 30.99 22.61 4.90
C GLN A 198 30.85 24.08 4.47
N LYS A 199 29.62 24.58 4.37
CA LYS A 199 29.33 25.99 4.08
C LYS A 199 29.83 26.93 5.19
N GLU A 200 29.65 26.56 6.46
CA GLU A 200 30.18 27.31 7.60
C GLU A 200 31.72 27.29 7.64
N LYS A 201 32.34 26.18 7.20
CA LYS A 201 33.80 26.05 7.12
C LYS A 201 34.41 26.84 5.96
N SER A 202 33.72 26.91 4.81
CA SER A 202 34.13 27.75 3.68
C SER A 202 34.01 29.24 4.02
N LEU A 203 32.92 29.64 4.70
CA LEU A 203 32.70 31.02 5.19
C LEU A 203 33.71 31.46 6.26
N LYS A 204 34.28 30.54 7.05
CA LYS A 204 35.30 30.85 8.06
C LYS A 204 36.72 30.92 7.53
N ASN A 205 37.03 30.24 6.42
CA ASN A 205 38.41 30.04 6.00
C ASN A 205 38.87 30.91 4.81
N ASN A 206 37.97 31.51 4.00
CA ASN A 206 38.37 32.52 3.01
C ASN A 206 37.17 33.32 2.42
N PRO A 207 37.23 34.67 2.30
CA PRO A 207 36.14 35.47 1.72
C PRO A 207 36.17 35.67 0.18
N GLU A 208 37.14 35.10 -0.56
CA GLU A 208 37.29 35.28 -2.02
C GLU A 208 37.16 33.96 -2.83
N PRO A 209 36.85 34.01 -4.15
CA PRO A 209 36.04 32.99 -4.80
C PRO A 209 36.83 31.74 -5.23
N ILE A 210 36.61 30.64 -4.51
CA ILE A 210 37.06 29.29 -4.92
C ILE A 210 36.01 28.69 -5.87
N GLN A 211 36.22 28.84 -7.19
CA GLN A 211 35.29 28.34 -8.22
C GLN A 211 35.11 26.81 -8.22
N GLU A 212 36.12 26.03 -7.83
CA GLU A 212 36.01 24.55 -7.79
C GLU A 212 35.15 24.02 -6.64
N GLU A 213 35.24 24.61 -5.44
CA GLU A 213 34.40 24.22 -4.31
C GLU A 213 32.94 24.63 -4.53
N ALA A 214 32.70 25.83 -5.07
CA ALA A 214 31.37 26.30 -5.45
C ALA A 214 30.71 25.40 -6.50
N PHE A 215 31.47 24.92 -7.49
CA PHE A 215 31.00 23.96 -8.49
C PHE A 215 30.64 22.59 -7.87
N SER A 216 31.41 22.11 -6.90
CA SER A 216 31.10 20.87 -6.17
C SER A 216 29.83 21.00 -5.32
N ILE A 217 29.64 22.17 -4.68
CA ILE A 217 28.47 22.49 -3.87
C ILE A 217 27.23 22.62 -4.74
N ASP A 218 27.32 23.30 -5.90
CA ASP A 218 26.21 23.45 -6.85
C ASP A 218 25.82 22.11 -7.48
N LYS A 219 26.78 21.22 -7.75
CA LYS A 219 26.52 19.84 -8.21
C LYS A 219 25.82 19.00 -7.14
N LEU A 220 26.23 19.12 -5.87
CA LEU A 220 25.59 18.45 -4.73
C LEU A 220 24.19 19.01 -4.44
N LEU A 221 24.01 20.33 -4.55
CA LEU A 221 22.72 21.01 -4.46
C LEU A 221 21.80 20.58 -5.60
N LYS A 222 22.29 20.51 -6.84
CA LYS A 222 21.53 19.95 -7.97
C LYS A 222 21.16 18.50 -7.72
N GLN A 223 22.05 17.64 -7.23
CA GLN A 223 21.69 16.26 -6.87
C GLN A 223 20.63 16.18 -5.76
N TYR A 224 20.75 17.02 -4.72
CA TYR A 224 19.77 17.11 -3.63
C TYR A 224 18.42 17.62 -4.14
N ILE A 225 18.40 18.71 -4.92
CA ILE A 225 17.20 19.27 -5.54
C ILE A 225 16.59 18.26 -6.52
N THR A 226 17.38 17.52 -7.29
CA THR A 226 16.86 16.50 -8.22
C THR A 226 16.21 15.34 -7.45
N ARG A 227 16.81 14.89 -6.34
CA ARG A 227 16.21 13.89 -5.44
C ARG A 227 14.95 14.42 -4.76
N PHE A 228 14.95 15.68 -4.34
CA PHE A 228 13.80 16.32 -3.70
C PHE A 228 12.65 16.57 -4.70
N LYS A 229 12.96 16.97 -5.93
CA LYS A 229 11.99 17.17 -7.03
C LYS A 229 11.43 15.83 -7.52
N ASN A 230 12.21 14.75 -7.40
CA ASN A 230 11.77 13.35 -7.55
C ASN A 230 11.06 12.78 -6.32
N ARG A 231 10.70 13.58 -5.30
CA ARG A 231 9.65 13.21 -4.35
C ARG A 231 8.33 13.10 -5.12
N LYS A 232 8.12 11.98 -5.83
CA LYS A 232 6.79 11.51 -6.13
C LYS A 232 6.08 11.44 -4.79
N LYS A 233 5.13 12.35 -4.55
CA LYS A 233 4.05 12.11 -3.59
C LYS A 233 3.54 10.72 -3.92
N ARG A 234 3.94 9.71 -3.13
CA ARG A 234 3.46 8.34 -3.27
C ARG A 234 2.00 8.35 -2.81
N SER A 235 1.13 8.92 -3.63
CA SER A 235 -0.30 8.71 -3.53
C SER A 235 -0.48 7.20 -3.59
N HIS A 236 -1.01 6.62 -2.52
CA HIS A 236 -1.21 5.19 -2.45
C HIS A 236 -2.12 4.79 -3.63
N ILE A 237 -1.73 3.75 -4.38
CA ILE A 237 -2.46 3.25 -5.56
C ILE A 237 -3.96 3.19 -5.30
N LYS A 238 -4.33 2.75 -4.09
CA LYS A 238 -5.69 2.73 -3.58
C LYS A 238 -6.44 4.07 -3.74
N ILE A 239 -5.85 5.17 -3.28
CA ILE A 239 -6.49 6.50 -3.29
C ILE A 239 -6.75 6.96 -4.73
N LYS A 240 -5.80 6.71 -5.65
CA LYS A 240 -5.96 7.07 -7.06
C LYS A 240 -7.12 6.30 -7.70
N ILE A 241 -7.16 4.98 -7.51
CA ILE A 241 -8.23 4.13 -8.04
C ILE A 241 -9.59 4.58 -7.48
N THR A 242 -9.67 4.78 -6.16
CA THR A 242 -10.92 5.22 -5.50
C THR A 242 -11.40 6.58 -6.01
N ILE A 243 -10.52 7.58 -6.12
CA ILE A 243 -10.91 8.91 -6.60
C ILE A 243 -11.40 8.87 -8.04
N VAL A 244 -10.68 8.15 -8.92
CA VAL A 244 -11.06 8.06 -10.34
C VAL A 244 -12.43 7.41 -10.47
N ILE A 245 -12.66 6.27 -9.82
CA ILE A 245 -13.95 5.56 -9.93
C ILE A 245 -15.09 6.40 -9.35
N ILE A 246 -14.92 7.00 -8.17
CA ILE A 246 -15.96 7.84 -7.56
C ILE A 246 -16.29 9.06 -8.45
N PHE A 247 -15.28 9.71 -9.01
CA PHE A 247 -15.48 10.84 -9.91
C PHE A 247 -16.23 10.43 -11.18
N THR A 248 -15.87 9.30 -11.79
CA THR A 248 -16.59 8.76 -12.95
C THR A 248 -18.05 8.45 -12.63
N ILE A 249 -18.32 7.80 -11.50
CA ILE A 249 -19.70 7.51 -11.06
C ILE A 249 -20.49 8.80 -10.82
N LEU A 250 -19.87 9.82 -10.21
CA LEU A 250 -20.51 11.11 -9.97
C LEU A 250 -20.92 11.80 -11.29
N VAL A 251 -20.02 11.82 -12.28
CA VAL A 251 -20.31 12.41 -13.60
C VAL A 251 -21.48 11.68 -14.27
N ILE A 252 -21.47 10.34 -14.28
CA ILE A 252 -22.55 9.53 -14.87
C ILE A 252 -23.89 9.84 -14.18
N LEU A 253 -23.92 9.84 -12.85
CA LEU A 253 -25.13 10.14 -12.09
C LEU A 253 -25.64 11.56 -12.33
N SER A 254 -24.75 12.56 -12.36
CA SER A 254 -25.14 13.96 -12.63
C SER A 254 -25.76 14.11 -14.02
N THR A 255 -25.18 13.48 -15.05
CA THR A 255 -25.73 13.51 -16.41
C THR A 255 -27.09 12.81 -16.48
N PHE A 256 -27.23 11.66 -15.82
CA PHE A 256 -28.49 10.91 -15.76
C PHE A 256 -29.61 11.72 -15.08
N ILE A 257 -29.34 12.26 -13.89
CA ILE A 257 -30.31 13.09 -13.14
C ILE A 257 -30.76 14.29 -13.98
N TYR A 258 -29.82 15.00 -14.60
CA TYR A 258 -30.13 16.18 -15.42
C TYR A 258 -31.01 15.82 -16.63
N THR A 259 -30.64 14.77 -17.36
CA THR A 259 -31.32 14.37 -18.59
C THR A 259 -32.74 13.86 -18.31
N ASP A 260 -32.89 12.99 -17.31
CA ASP A 260 -34.18 12.41 -16.96
C ASP A 260 -35.15 13.45 -16.41
N LEU A 261 -34.71 14.30 -15.48
CA LEU A 261 -35.58 15.33 -14.92
C LEU A 261 -35.97 16.38 -15.98
N ARG A 262 -35.06 16.75 -16.88
CA ARG A 262 -35.37 17.67 -17.97
C ARG A 262 -36.42 17.09 -18.91
N ASN A 263 -36.24 15.84 -19.34
CA ASN A 263 -37.19 15.16 -20.24
C ASN A 263 -38.55 14.98 -19.57
N TYR A 264 -38.57 14.57 -18.30
CA TYR A 264 -39.81 14.41 -17.55
C TYR A 264 -40.55 15.74 -17.36
N ASN A 265 -39.83 16.83 -17.02
CA ASN A 265 -40.44 18.16 -16.90
C ASN A 265 -41.09 18.60 -18.21
N MET A 266 -40.38 18.44 -19.34
CA MET A 266 -40.88 18.83 -20.66
C MET A 266 -42.18 18.08 -21.03
N LEU A 267 -42.19 16.75 -20.85
CA LEU A 267 -43.38 15.92 -21.10
C LEU A 267 -44.53 16.25 -20.16
N LEU A 268 -44.24 16.45 -18.87
CA LEU A 268 -45.26 16.79 -17.88
C LEU A 268 -45.90 18.14 -18.18
N THR A 269 -45.09 19.18 -18.41
CA THR A 269 -45.58 20.53 -18.74
C THR A 269 -46.46 20.49 -19.99
N GLN A 270 -46.05 19.78 -21.05
CA GLN A 270 -46.86 19.65 -22.26
C GLN A 270 -48.21 18.97 -21.99
N ASN A 271 -48.23 17.87 -21.23
CA ASN A 271 -49.45 17.14 -20.90
C ASN A 271 -50.39 17.96 -20.00
N VAL A 272 -49.86 18.62 -18.98
CA VAL A 272 -50.61 19.49 -18.07
C VAL A 272 -51.23 20.65 -18.84
N ASN A 273 -50.43 21.31 -19.68
CA ASN A 273 -50.87 22.43 -20.51
C ASN A 273 -51.99 22.03 -21.48
N THR A 274 -51.83 20.91 -22.17
CA THR A 274 -52.84 20.36 -23.08
C THR A 274 -54.13 20.04 -22.34
N THR A 275 -54.01 19.38 -21.18
CA THR A 275 -55.17 19.00 -20.36
C THR A 275 -55.93 20.23 -19.84
N GLY A 276 -55.22 21.21 -19.29
CA GLY A 276 -55.83 22.44 -18.78
C GLY A 276 -56.56 23.23 -19.87
N LYS A 277 -55.93 23.36 -21.05
CA LYS A 277 -56.56 23.97 -22.23
C LYS A 277 -57.84 23.21 -22.64
N SER A 278 -57.77 21.89 -22.79
CA SER A 278 -58.94 21.10 -23.20
C SER A 278 -60.08 21.15 -22.17
N GLN A 279 -59.76 21.29 -20.88
CA GLN A 279 -60.80 21.50 -19.85
C GLN A 279 -61.48 22.86 -19.99
N ALA A 280 -60.72 23.93 -20.24
CA ALA A 280 -61.30 25.26 -20.49
C ALA A 280 -62.18 25.26 -21.75
N GLU A 281 -61.75 24.58 -22.81
CA GLU A 281 -62.54 24.36 -24.03
C GLU A 281 -63.85 23.61 -23.75
N GLN A 282 -63.78 22.51 -23.00
CA GLN A 282 -64.96 21.70 -22.65
C GLN A 282 -65.96 22.50 -21.81
N VAL A 283 -65.47 23.28 -20.84
CA VAL A 283 -66.32 24.15 -20.01
C VAL A 283 -66.96 25.25 -20.84
N ALA A 284 -66.23 25.84 -21.80
CA ALA A 284 -66.81 26.81 -22.73
C ALA A 284 -67.92 26.19 -23.60
N ALA A 285 -67.73 24.97 -24.10
CA ALA A 285 -68.71 24.26 -24.92
C ALA A 285 -70.03 23.95 -24.16
N ILE A 286 -69.96 23.72 -22.84
CA ILE A 286 -71.15 23.51 -21.99
C ILE A 286 -72.10 24.70 -22.04
N TYR A 287 -71.57 25.92 -22.08
CA TYR A 287 -72.40 27.13 -22.16
C TYR A 287 -73.23 27.15 -23.45
N SER A 288 -72.60 26.85 -24.59
CA SER A 288 -73.29 26.76 -25.89
C SER A 288 -74.28 25.59 -25.94
N PHE A 289 -73.94 24.41 -25.40
CA PHE A 289 -74.85 23.26 -25.37
C PHE A 289 -76.07 23.47 -24.46
N SER A 290 -75.91 24.31 -23.43
CA SER A 290 -76.95 24.60 -22.45
C SER A 290 -77.83 25.80 -22.83
N ASP A 291 -77.61 26.41 -24.00
CA ASP A 291 -78.24 27.66 -24.43
C ASP A 291 -78.08 28.81 -23.41
N GLY A 292 -77.00 28.81 -22.63
CA GLY A 292 -76.79 29.76 -21.54
C GLY A 292 -77.77 29.62 -20.36
N LEU A 293 -78.49 28.50 -20.23
CA LEU A 293 -79.43 28.29 -19.12
C LEU A 293 -78.71 27.84 -17.84
N HIS A 294 -78.75 28.68 -16.79
CA HIS A 294 -78.07 28.41 -15.50
C HIS A 294 -78.34 27.01 -14.93
N ALA A 295 -79.59 26.53 -14.96
CA ALA A 295 -79.96 25.25 -14.37
C ALA A 295 -79.25 24.05 -15.04
N LYS A 296 -79.10 24.07 -16.37
CA LYS A 296 -78.38 23.04 -17.13
C LYS A 296 -76.88 23.13 -16.87
N ILE A 297 -76.32 24.34 -16.91
CA ILE A 297 -74.90 24.60 -16.68
C ILE A 297 -74.47 24.12 -15.29
N ASN A 298 -75.25 24.42 -14.25
CA ASN A 298 -74.95 24.00 -12.88
C ASN A 298 -74.92 22.47 -12.73
N ALA A 299 -75.76 21.72 -13.45
CA ALA A 299 -75.73 20.27 -13.43
C ALA A 299 -74.44 19.69 -14.03
N PHE A 300 -73.94 20.28 -15.12
CA PHE A 300 -72.65 19.90 -15.72
C PHE A 300 -71.47 20.26 -14.82
N ILE A 301 -71.48 21.45 -14.23
CA ILE A 301 -70.45 21.94 -13.31
C ILE A 301 -70.34 21.05 -12.05
N GLU A 302 -71.46 20.54 -11.54
CA GLU A 302 -71.48 19.55 -10.45
C GLU A 302 -70.89 18.19 -10.86
N GLY A 303 -71.11 17.78 -12.12
CA GLY A 303 -70.43 16.60 -12.70
C GLY A 303 -68.91 16.79 -12.77
N ILE A 304 -68.47 17.94 -13.24
CA ILE A 304 -67.05 18.33 -13.32
C ILE A 304 -66.41 18.34 -11.93
N ARG A 305 -67.11 18.83 -10.91
CA ARG A 305 -66.66 18.79 -9.51
C ARG A 305 -66.37 17.36 -9.05
N LYS A 306 -67.29 16.43 -9.31
CA LYS A 306 -67.13 15.01 -8.93
C LYS A 306 -65.93 14.38 -9.63
N THR A 307 -65.74 14.63 -10.92
CA THR A 307 -64.57 14.11 -11.66
C THR A 307 -63.26 14.74 -11.21
N ASN A 308 -63.27 16.02 -10.82
CA ASN A 308 -62.10 16.75 -10.33
C ASN A 308 -61.58 16.18 -9.00
N LEU A 309 -62.48 15.77 -8.10
CA LEU A 309 -62.10 15.15 -6.82
C LEU A 309 -61.24 13.88 -7.00
N SER A 310 -61.42 13.16 -8.10
CA SER A 310 -60.62 11.97 -8.46
C SER A 310 -59.47 12.25 -9.42
N SER A 311 -59.27 13.51 -9.86
CA SER A 311 -58.25 13.87 -10.85
C SER A 311 -56.83 13.74 -10.24
N PRO A 312 -55.83 13.28 -11.01
CA PRO A 312 -54.43 13.35 -10.60
C PRO A 312 -53.94 14.80 -10.45
N PHE A 313 -54.57 15.75 -11.16
CA PHE A 313 -54.34 17.19 -11.08
C PHE A 313 -55.67 17.88 -10.77
N PRO A 314 -56.11 17.92 -9.50
CA PRO A 314 -57.33 18.60 -9.17
C PRO A 314 -57.14 20.11 -9.35
N PHE A 315 -57.96 20.75 -10.18
CA PHE A 315 -58.00 22.21 -10.27
C PHE A 315 -58.68 22.78 -9.02
N GLN A 316 -58.31 24.01 -8.66
CA GLN A 316 -58.89 24.74 -7.53
C GLN A 316 -60.33 25.19 -7.82
N ARG A 317 -60.58 25.70 -9.03
CA ARG A 317 -61.89 26.23 -9.42
C ARG A 317 -62.07 26.19 -10.95
N VAL A 318 -63.33 26.10 -11.39
CA VAL A 318 -63.75 26.34 -12.78
C VAL A 318 -64.80 27.44 -12.77
N ASP A 319 -64.64 28.42 -13.64
CA ASP A 319 -65.52 29.58 -13.81
C ASP A 319 -66.04 29.64 -15.25
N ILE A 320 -67.33 29.92 -15.39
CA ILE A 320 -67.94 30.45 -16.61
C ILE A 320 -68.30 31.89 -16.31
N ILE A 321 -67.79 32.80 -17.12
CA ILE A 321 -67.86 34.25 -16.90
C ILE A 321 -68.54 34.83 -18.12
N THR A 322 -69.53 35.70 -17.96
CA THR A 322 -70.34 36.25 -19.06
C THR A 322 -70.55 37.75 -18.91
N THR A 323 -70.81 38.44 -20.01
CA THR A 323 -71.22 39.85 -19.96
C THR A 323 -72.74 40.01 -20.09
N SER A 324 -73.31 40.97 -19.37
CA SER A 324 -74.69 41.41 -19.52
C SER A 324 -74.87 42.44 -20.64
N ASN A 325 -73.78 42.84 -21.33
CA ASN A 325 -73.82 43.82 -22.41
C ASN A 325 -74.65 43.31 -23.60
N LYS A 326 -75.58 44.15 -24.08
CA LYS A 326 -76.49 43.82 -25.18
C LYS A 326 -75.83 43.96 -26.55
N GLN A 327 -74.81 44.81 -26.68
CA GLN A 327 -74.11 45.01 -27.96
C GLN A 327 -73.24 43.77 -28.30
N PRO A 328 -73.32 43.23 -29.52
CA PRO A 328 -72.48 42.11 -29.94
C PRO A 328 -71.04 42.58 -30.12
N VAL A 329 -70.10 41.83 -29.55
CA VAL A 329 -68.65 41.98 -29.79
C VAL A 329 -68.19 40.72 -30.50
N PHE A 330 -67.62 40.83 -31.69
CA PHE A 330 -67.15 39.69 -32.49
C PHE A 330 -65.67 39.44 -32.23
N LEU A 331 -65.32 38.20 -31.86
CA LEU A 331 -63.97 37.83 -31.40
C LEU A 331 -62.89 38.15 -32.43
N GLU A 332 -63.22 38.00 -33.72
CA GLU A 332 -62.32 38.28 -34.84
C GLU A 332 -61.97 39.77 -34.97
N GLU A 333 -62.91 40.66 -34.62
CA GLU A 333 -62.81 42.11 -34.82
C GLU A 333 -62.16 42.85 -33.63
N ILE A 334 -61.95 42.17 -32.49
CA ILE A 334 -61.36 42.79 -31.30
C ILE A 334 -59.89 43.15 -31.52
N ASP A 335 -59.55 44.41 -31.37
CA ASP A 335 -58.17 44.94 -31.40
C ASP A 335 -57.81 45.69 -30.10
N GLU A 336 -56.61 46.29 -30.04
CA GLU A 336 -56.15 47.01 -28.84
C GLU A 336 -56.94 48.31 -28.56
N SER A 337 -57.78 48.77 -29.50
CA SER A 337 -58.64 49.96 -29.35
C SER A 337 -60.09 49.64 -28.99
N THR A 338 -60.46 48.36 -28.93
CA THR A 338 -61.82 47.91 -28.65
C THR A 338 -62.16 48.05 -27.16
N GLU A 339 -63.18 48.86 -26.83
CA GLU A 339 -63.67 48.99 -25.45
C GLU A 339 -64.48 47.74 -25.04
N LEU A 340 -63.98 46.99 -24.05
CA LEU A 340 -64.64 45.78 -23.53
C LEU A 340 -65.53 46.11 -22.31
N PRO A 341 -66.67 45.41 -22.15
CA PRO A 341 -67.51 45.56 -20.96
C PRO A 341 -66.89 44.87 -19.75
N PHE A 342 -67.46 45.13 -18.56
CA PHE A 342 -67.26 44.25 -17.42
C PHE A 342 -67.91 42.88 -17.67
N PHE A 343 -67.31 41.85 -17.10
CA PHE A 343 -67.79 40.47 -17.16
C PHE A 343 -68.01 39.94 -15.75
N ASP A 344 -69.13 39.28 -15.52
CA ASP A 344 -69.50 38.75 -14.22
C ASP A 344 -69.45 37.21 -14.25
N VAL A 345 -69.00 36.59 -13.17
CA VAL A 345 -68.98 35.14 -13.01
C VAL A 345 -70.42 34.62 -13.00
N PHE A 346 -70.76 33.86 -14.05
CA PHE A 346 -72.08 33.34 -14.34
C PHE A 346 -72.35 32.01 -13.61
N SER A 347 -71.37 31.13 -13.55
CA SER A 347 -71.45 29.84 -12.83
C SER A 347 -70.03 29.35 -12.50
N TYR A 348 -69.86 28.67 -11.36
CA TYR A 348 -68.54 28.19 -10.94
C TYR A 348 -68.60 26.95 -10.03
N THR A 349 -67.45 26.29 -9.81
CA THR A 349 -67.28 25.21 -8.82
C THR A 349 -65.87 25.18 -8.24
N THR A 350 -65.72 24.84 -6.95
CA THR A 350 -64.41 24.77 -6.26
C THR A 350 -64.03 23.34 -5.87
N ALA A 351 -62.74 23.11 -5.62
CA ALA A 351 -62.19 21.81 -5.21
C ALA A 351 -62.69 21.33 -3.83
N ALA A 352 -62.97 22.24 -2.90
CA ALA A 352 -63.20 21.94 -1.48
C ALA A 352 -64.48 22.56 -0.88
N GLY A 353 -65.32 23.23 -1.66
CA GLY A 353 -66.46 24.01 -1.14
C GLY A 353 -67.75 23.89 -1.94
N GLN A 354 -68.85 24.36 -1.34
CA GLN A 354 -70.12 24.57 -2.04
C GLN A 354 -69.99 25.73 -3.04
N VAL A 355 -70.81 25.71 -4.08
CA VAL A 355 -70.89 26.66 -5.23
C VAL A 355 -71.16 28.14 -4.85
N ARG A 356 -71.04 28.56 -3.57
CA ARG A 356 -71.49 29.88 -3.08
C ARG A 356 -70.46 30.74 -2.33
N LEU A 357 -69.20 30.31 -2.23
CA LEU A 357 -68.19 30.98 -1.37
C LEU A 357 -67.00 31.58 -2.17
N ILE A 358 -67.25 32.50 -3.11
CA ILE A 358 -66.20 33.37 -3.67
C ILE A 358 -66.46 34.81 -3.22
N SER A 359 -65.40 35.59 -2.98
CA SER A 359 -65.50 37.01 -2.61
C SER A 359 -66.14 37.81 -3.75
N ASP A 360 -66.76 38.94 -3.43
CA ASP A 360 -67.42 39.78 -4.44
C ASP A 360 -66.42 40.40 -5.44
N GLU A 361 -65.16 40.54 -5.04
CA GLU A 361 -64.05 40.99 -5.90
C GLU A 361 -63.69 39.95 -6.96
N GLU A 362 -63.79 38.64 -6.65
CA GLU A 362 -63.49 37.56 -7.60
C GLU A 362 -64.67 37.21 -8.52
N LYS A 363 -65.82 37.87 -8.34
CA LYS A 363 -67.03 37.67 -9.16
C LYS A 363 -67.03 38.53 -10.42
N ASN A 364 -66.14 39.52 -10.53
CA ASN A 364 -66.11 40.44 -11.66
C ASN A 364 -64.73 40.45 -12.31
N ILE A 365 -64.69 40.44 -13.63
CA ILE A 365 -63.49 40.61 -14.44
C ILE A 365 -63.52 41.99 -15.07
N SER A 366 -62.41 42.72 -14.93
CA SER A 366 -62.26 44.06 -15.52
C SER A 366 -62.08 43.99 -17.04
N PRO A 367 -62.42 45.06 -17.78
CA PRO A 367 -62.11 45.17 -19.20
C PRO A 367 -60.63 44.90 -19.55
N GLU A 368 -59.72 45.32 -18.67
CA GLU A 368 -58.26 45.12 -18.82
C GLU A 368 -57.88 43.63 -18.74
N GLU A 369 -58.45 42.89 -17.78
CA GLU A 369 -58.24 41.44 -17.65
C GLU A 369 -58.87 40.68 -18.82
N ALA A 370 -60.06 41.08 -19.29
CA ALA A 370 -60.69 40.50 -20.47
C ALA A 370 -59.84 40.73 -21.74
N ALA A 371 -59.26 41.93 -21.90
CA ALA A 371 -58.35 42.24 -22.99
C ALA A 371 -57.08 41.37 -22.94
N LEU A 372 -56.52 41.15 -21.73
CA LEU A 372 -55.40 40.25 -21.52
C LEU A 372 -55.74 38.80 -21.94
N TYR A 373 -56.93 38.32 -21.59
CA TYR A 373 -57.38 36.97 -21.95
C TYR A 373 -57.54 36.79 -23.45
N ILE A 374 -58.10 37.79 -24.14
CA ILE A 374 -58.24 37.78 -25.61
C ILE A 374 -56.86 37.83 -26.27
N LYS A 375 -55.95 38.69 -25.79
CA LYS A 375 -54.57 38.77 -26.29
C LYS A 375 -53.83 37.44 -26.12
N HIS A 376 -54.01 36.79 -24.96
CA HIS A 376 -53.45 35.47 -24.68
C HIS A 376 -53.99 34.39 -25.61
N PHE A 377 -55.30 34.42 -25.90
CA PHE A 377 -55.96 33.48 -26.80
C PHE A 377 -55.56 33.67 -28.28
N LYS A 378 -55.49 34.92 -28.77
CA LYS A 378 -55.13 35.24 -30.15
C LYS A 378 -53.66 34.91 -30.47
N ASN A 379 -52.80 34.84 -29.45
CA ASN A 379 -51.39 34.51 -29.63
C ASN A 379 -51.16 32.98 -29.65
N GLN A 380 -50.81 32.45 -30.83
CA GLN A 380 -50.54 31.02 -31.03
C GLN A 380 -49.40 30.46 -30.16
N ALA A 381 -48.45 31.30 -29.74
CA ALA A 381 -47.34 30.86 -28.89
C ALA A 381 -47.75 30.69 -27.41
N THR A 382 -48.80 31.37 -26.95
CA THR A 382 -49.22 31.38 -25.54
C THR A 382 -50.55 30.69 -25.28
N VAL A 383 -51.39 30.50 -26.30
CA VAL A 383 -52.75 29.92 -26.17
C VAL A 383 -52.78 28.54 -25.50
N SER A 384 -51.72 27.75 -25.63
CA SER A 384 -51.61 26.43 -24.98
C SER A 384 -50.99 26.49 -23.58
N THR A 385 -50.54 27.65 -23.13
CA THR A 385 -49.92 27.84 -21.80
C THR A 385 -50.88 28.55 -20.87
N PRO A 386 -50.78 28.35 -19.54
CA PRO A 386 -51.61 29.09 -18.59
C PRO A 386 -51.09 30.52 -18.42
N ILE A 387 -51.97 31.43 -17.99
CA ILE A 387 -51.58 32.72 -17.42
C ILE A 387 -51.22 32.47 -15.95
N TYR A 388 -50.00 32.85 -15.55
CA TYR A 388 -49.52 32.70 -14.18
C TYR A 388 -49.85 33.96 -13.36
N LYS A 389 -50.57 33.80 -12.24
CA LYS A 389 -50.78 34.86 -11.24
C LYS A 389 -49.90 34.58 -10.02
N GLU A 390 -48.85 35.39 -9.83
CA GLU A 390 -47.84 35.16 -8.77
C GLU A 390 -48.39 35.43 -7.36
N ASP A 391 -49.27 36.43 -7.21
CA ASP A 391 -49.79 36.90 -5.91
C ASP A 391 -50.46 35.79 -5.07
N ASN A 392 -51.12 34.86 -5.76
CA ASN A 392 -51.90 33.76 -5.19
C ASN A 392 -51.42 32.38 -5.69
N GLY A 393 -50.33 32.32 -6.46
CA GLY A 393 -49.70 31.08 -6.91
C GLY A 393 -50.57 30.23 -7.84
N THR A 394 -51.44 30.85 -8.63
CA THR A 394 -52.41 30.18 -9.49
C THR A 394 -52.01 30.21 -10.97
N CYS A 395 -52.50 29.21 -11.71
CA CYS A 395 -52.34 29.06 -13.14
C CYS A 395 -53.73 29.02 -13.78
N LEU A 396 -54.00 29.95 -14.70
CA LEU A 396 -55.30 30.11 -15.34
C LEU A 396 -55.25 29.57 -16.77
N TYR A 397 -56.06 28.56 -17.07
CA TYR A 397 -56.34 28.17 -18.45
C TYR A 397 -57.64 28.80 -18.89
N ILE A 398 -57.58 29.57 -19.98
CA ILE A 398 -58.68 30.42 -20.40
C ILE A 398 -59.08 30.06 -21.83
N TYR A 399 -60.38 30.03 -22.07
CA TYR A 399 -60.95 29.84 -23.40
C TYR A 399 -62.17 30.75 -23.62
N PRO A 400 -62.31 31.41 -24.78
CA PRO A 400 -63.46 32.28 -25.04
C PRO A 400 -64.74 31.46 -25.20
N VAL A 401 -65.83 31.96 -24.62
CA VAL A 401 -67.18 31.44 -24.80
C VAL A 401 -67.85 32.23 -25.92
N THR A 402 -68.19 31.56 -27.02
CA THR A 402 -68.76 32.22 -28.20
C THR A 402 -70.05 31.59 -28.68
N PHE A 403 -70.88 32.37 -29.38
CA PHE A 403 -71.98 31.86 -30.21
C PHE A 403 -71.65 32.07 -31.68
N THR A 404 -71.78 31.01 -32.47
CA THR A 404 -71.60 31.10 -33.93
C THR A 404 -72.82 31.79 -34.56
N ARG A 405 -72.60 32.87 -35.31
CA ARG A 405 -73.62 33.61 -36.07
C ARG A 405 -73.14 33.80 -37.52
N LYS A 406 -74.02 34.27 -38.42
CA LYS A 406 -73.68 34.53 -39.83
C LYS A 406 -72.55 35.54 -40.02
N GLU A 407 -72.36 36.44 -39.05
CA GLU A 407 -71.41 37.55 -39.07
C GLU A 407 -70.06 37.22 -38.40
N GLY A 408 -69.91 36.07 -37.73
CA GLY A 408 -68.70 35.70 -37.00
C GLY A 408 -68.96 35.04 -35.65
N GLN A 409 -67.91 34.84 -34.85
CA GLN A 409 -68.04 34.31 -33.49
C GLN A 409 -68.30 35.46 -32.51
N ARG A 410 -69.55 35.56 -32.02
CA ARG A 410 -69.89 36.55 -30.99
C ARG A 410 -69.31 36.12 -29.65
N LEU A 411 -68.46 36.96 -29.05
CA LEU A 411 -67.96 36.77 -27.70
C LEU A 411 -69.09 37.00 -26.68
N VAL A 412 -69.27 36.03 -25.78
CA VAL A 412 -70.25 36.09 -24.69
C VAL A 412 -69.55 36.13 -23.33
N GLY A 413 -68.30 35.67 -23.28
CA GLY A 413 -67.52 35.62 -22.06
C GLY A 413 -66.35 34.66 -22.13
N PHE A 414 -65.94 34.09 -21.00
CA PHE A 414 -64.77 33.24 -20.88
C PHE A 414 -65.05 32.04 -19.98
N SER A 415 -64.42 30.91 -20.31
CA SER A 415 -64.22 29.82 -19.38
C SER A 415 -62.82 29.93 -18.79
N VAL A 416 -62.73 29.82 -17.46
CA VAL A 416 -61.45 29.86 -16.74
C VAL A 416 -61.34 28.64 -15.84
N VAL A 417 -60.26 27.86 -16.01
CA VAL A 417 -59.89 26.76 -15.12
C VAL A 417 -58.66 27.16 -14.33
N THR A 418 -58.82 27.26 -13.02
CA THR A 418 -57.82 27.76 -12.08
C THR A 418 -57.14 26.60 -11.36
N TYR A 419 -55.85 26.42 -11.55
CA TYR A 419 -55.01 25.46 -10.82
C TYR A 419 -54.11 26.15 -9.82
N LEU A 420 -53.78 25.48 -8.70
CA LEU A 420 -52.64 25.87 -7.88
C LEU A 420 -51.36 25.37 -8.56
N LYS A 421 -50.36 26.25 -8.68
CA LYS A 421 -49.05 25.90 -9.26
C LYS A 421 -48.39 24.72 -8.54
N GLU A 422 -48.52 24.68 -7.20
CA GLU A 422 -48.04 23.57 -6.36
C GLU A 422 -48.63 22.21 -6.75
N ILE A 423 -49.88 22.17 -7.24
CA ILE A 423 -50.53 20.92 -7.69
C ILE A 423 -49.98 20.48 -9.05
N LEU A 424 -49.76 21.41 -9.97
CA LEU A 424 -49.20 21.10 -11.29
C LEU A 424 -47.74 20.64 -11.20
N ASP A 425 -46.96 21.28 -10.34
CA ASP A 425 -45.54 20.97 -10.12
C ASP A 425 -45.33 19.71 -9.26
N ARG A 426 -46.37 19.23 -8.55
CA ARG A 426 -46.26 18.11 -7.60
C ARG A 426 -45.64 16.86 -8.24
N PRO A 427 -46.10 16.33 -9.39
CA PRO A 427 -45.51 15.11 -9.95
C PRO A 427 -44.05 15.30 -10.37
N TYR A 428 -43.68 16.49 -10.85
CA TYR A 428 -42.28 16.84 -11.11
C TYR A 428 -41.44 16.83 -9.83
N PHE A 429 -41.97 17.43 -8.77
CA PHE A 429 -41.32 17.41 -7.47
C PHE A 429 -41.16 15.99 -6.90
N GLN A 430 -42.19 15.16 -7.00
CA GLN A 430 -42.14 13.76 -6.55
C GLN A 430 -41.10 12.95 -7.35
N ALA A 431 -41.05 13.13 -8.66
CA ALA A 431 -40.02 12.52 -9.51
C ALA A 431 -38.62 13.02 -9.13
N LYS A 432 -38.46 14.33 -8.86
CA LYS A 432 -37.22 14.93 -8.36
C LYS A 432 -36.77 14.25 -7.07
N VAL A 433 -37.63 14.17 -6.06
CA VAL A 433 -37.32 13.50 -4.79
C VAL A 433 -36.91 12.04 -5.04
N PHE A 434 -37.67 11.30 -5.84
CA PHE A 434 -37.39 9.90 -6.15
C PHE A 434 -36.02 9.70 -6.82
N VAL A 435 -35.76 10.43 -7.91
CA VAL A 435 -34.51 10.34 -8.68
C VAL A 435 -33.31 10.73 -7.83
N PHE A 436 -33.38 11.84 -7.08
CA PHE A 436 -32.29 12.25 -6.18
C PHE A 436 -32.06 11.25 -5.05
N SER A 437 -33.12 10.70 -4.46
CA SER A 437 -33.03 9.74 -3.37
C SER A 437 -32.37 8.44 -3.81
N ILE A 438 -32.81 7.87 -4.94
CA ILE A 438 -32.20 6.65 -5.51
C ILE A 438 -30.75 6.92 -5.91
N SER A 439 -30.47 8.05 -6.54
CA SER A 439 -29.11 8.41 -6.94
C SER A 439 -28.19 8.57 -5.72
N ALA A 440 -28.67 9.15 -4.63
CA ALA A 440 -27.92 9.27 -3.39
C ALA A 440 -27.64 7.90 -2.75
N VAL A 441 -28.62 7.00 -2.73
CA VAL A 441 -28.44 5.61 -2.26
C VAL A 441 -27.43 4.87 -3.12
N PHE A 442 -27.53 4.97 -4.45
CA PHE A 442 -26.62 4.32 -5.38
C PHE A 442 -25.20 4.87 -5.26
N PHE A 443 -25.04 6.19 -5.11
CA PHE A 443 -23.75 6.83 -4.89
C PHE A 443 -23.12 6.37 -3.57
N TYR A 444 -23.91 6.31 -2.50
CA TYR A 444 -23.48 5.82 -1.20
C TYR A 444 -23.04 4.34 -1.26
N ALA A 445 -23.85 3.48 -1.86
CA ALA A 445 -23.51 2.07 -2.07
C ALA A 445 -22.25 1.90 -2.94
N SER A 446 -22.11 2.73 -3.98
CA SER A 446 -20.94 2.75 -4.85
C SER A 446 -19.67 3.11 -4.09
N ILE A 447 -19.71 4.11 -3.20
CA ILE A 447 -18.56 4.45 -2.33
C ILE A 447 -18.15 3.23 -1.50
N ILE A 448 -19.10 2.51 -0.92
CA ILE A 448 -18.81 1.31 -0.12
C ILE A 448 -18.16 0.23 -0.99
N ILE A 449 -18.75 -0.10 -2.14
CA ILE A 449 -18.24 -1.11 -3.08
C ILE A 449 -16.82 -0.76 -3.55
N VAL A 450 -16.59 0.50 -3.93
CA VAL A 450 -15.27 0.98 -4.38
C VAL A 450 -14.22 0.87 -3.28
N LEU A 451 -14.58 1.13 -2.01
CA LEU A 451 -13.65 0.98 -0.90
C LEU A 451 -13.19 -0.48 -0.71
N PHE A 452 -14.09 -1.45 -0.91
CA PHE A 452 -13.80 -2.88 -0.90
C PHE A 452 -12.99 -3.32 -2.12
N LEU A 453 -13.42 -2.93 -3.33
CA LEU A 453 -12.76 -3.30 -4.59
C LEU A 453 -11.32 -2.78 -4.64
N ALA A 454 -11.10 -1.54 -4.18
CA ALA A 454 -9.76 -0.96 -4.13
C ALA A 454 -8.85 -1.71 -3.15
N ASP A 455 -9.38 -2.30 -2.07
CA ASP A 455 -8.60 -3.16 -1.17
C ASP A 455 -8.33 -4.55 -1.78
N PHE A 456 -9.31 -5.13 -2.49
CA PHE A 456 -9.15 -6.41 -3.18
C PHE A 456 -7.99 -6.39 -4.17
N ILE A 457 -7.87 -5.30 -4.95
CA ILE A 457 -6.79 -5.14 -5.93
C ILE A 457 -5.47 -4.73 -5.26
N ALA A 458 -5.50 -3.77 -4.33
CA ALA A 458 -4.26 -3.20 -3.80
C ALA A 458 -3.53 -4.12 -2.82
N ASN A 459 -4.25 -4.92 -2.02
CA ASN A 459 -3.63 -5.69 -0.94
C ASN A 459 -2.67 -6.78 -1.44
N PRO A 460 -3.01 -7.62 -2.44
CA PRO A 460 -2.08 -8.61 -2.98
C PRO A 460 -0.80 -7.99 -3.54
N ILE A 461 -0.94 -6.87 -4.26
CA ILE A 461 0.18 -6.12 -4.84
C ILE A 461 1.08 -5.54 -3.73
N ILE A 462 0.48 -4.98 -2.69
CA ILE A 462 1.19 -4.43 -1.53
C ILE A 462 1.95 -5.54 -0.79
N PHE A 463 1.30 -6.69 -0.57
CA PHE A 463 1.92 -7.85 0.06
C PHE A 463 3.15 -8.31 -0.73
N LEU A 464 2.99 -8.46 -2.05
CA LEU A 464 4.07 -8.88 -2.94
C LEU A 464 5.24 -7.90 -2.90
N CYS A 465 4.96 -6.60 -3.02
CA CYS A 465 5.96 -5.54 -2.88
C CYS A 465 6.71 -5.62 -1.54
N GLY A 466 6.00 -5.92 -0.46
CA GLY A 466 6.58 -6.03 0.88
C GLY A 466 7.55 -7.19 1.02
N ASN A 467 7.16 -8.38 0.59
CA ASN A 467 8.03 -9.55 0.65
C ASN A 467 9.26 -9.40 -0.24
N ILE A 468 9.10 -8.91 -1.48
CA ILE A 468 10.25 -8.63 -2.36
C ILE A 468 11.21 -7.64 -1.69
N ARG A 469 10.69 -6.59 -1.06
CA ARG A 469 11.54 -5.59 -0.40
C ARG A 469 12.26 -6.14 0.82
N LYS A 470 11.59 -7.00 1.60
CA LYS A 470 12.21 -7.74 2.72
C LYS A 470 13.36 -8.60 2.21
N THR A 471 13.13 -9.41 1.18
CA THR A 471 14.16 -10.24 0.54
C THR A 471 15.32 -9.40 -0.01
N ALA A 472 15.02 -8.30 -0.71
CA ALA A 472 16.04 -7.40 -1.25
C ALA A 472 16.89 -6.74 -0.14
N ASN A 473 16.27 -6.38 0.99
CA ASN A 473 16.99 -5.84 2.15
C ASN A 473 17.91 -6.88 2.80
N ILE A 474 17.48 -8.15 2.86
CA ILE A 474 18.32 -9.27 3.34
C ILE A 474 19.53 -9.45 2.42
N LEU A 475 19.30 -9.53 1.09
CA LEU A 475 20.38 -9.63 0.10
C LEU A 475 21.36 -8.46 0.20
N ARG A 476 20.86 -7.22 0.32
CA ARG A 476 21.71 -6.04 0.48
C ARG A 476 22.50 -6.09 1.79
N GLY A 477 21.87 -6.54 2.87
CA GLY A 477 22.52 -6.76 4.16
C GLY A 477 23.69 -7.74 4.04
N MET A 478 23.46 -8.89 3.38
CA MET A 478 24.49 -9.87 3.08
C MET A 478 25.63 -9.25 2.27
N ILE A 479 25.37 -8.49 1.21
CA ILE A 479 26.42 -7.86 0.39
C ILE A 479 27.25 -6.81 1.18
N SER A 480 26.60 -6.08 2.08
CA SER A 480 27.20 -4.93 2.77
C SER A 480 28.01 -5.29 4.02
N SER A 481 27.71 -6.41 4.66
CA SER A 481 28.42 -6.88 5.85
C SER A 481 29.30 -8.05 5.44
N ASN A 482 30.57 -8.09 5.85
CA ASN A 482 31.44 -9.27 5.69
C ASN A 482 30.96 -10.47 6.57
N ALA A 483 29.66 -10.58 6.80
CA ALA A 483 29.04 -11.63 7.58
C ALA A 483 28.84 -12.88 6.71
N ALA A 484 28.89 -14.04 7.34
CA ALA A 484 28.61 -15.33 6.71
C ALA A 484 27.31 -15.26 5.89
N VAL A 485 27.35 -15.80 4.67
CA VAL A 485 26.20 -15.88 3.78
C VAL A 485 25.23 -16.91 4.35
N GLU A 486 24.35 -16.50 5.27
CA GLU A 486 23.29 -17.36 5.81
C GLU A 486 22.14 -17.45 4.81
N ALA A 487 22.30 -18.32 3.81
CA ALA A 487 21.29 -18.56 2.77
C ALA A 487 19.89 -18.83 3.36
N ASP A 488 19.82 -19.46 4.54
CA ASP A 488 18.58 -19.77 5.24
C ASP A 488 17.74 -18.55 5.63
N ARG A 489 18.32 -17.34 5.66
CA ARG A 489 17.56 -16.10 5.88
C ARG A 489 16.72 -15.69 4.67
N LEU A 490 17.01 -16.19 3.48
CA LEU A 490 16.28 -15.87 2.24
C LEU A 490 15.02 -16.72 2.10
N ILE A 491 14.05 -16.46 2.97
CA ILE A 491 12.73 -17.09 2.93
C ILE A 491 11.76 -16.12 2.26
N PHE A 492 11.12 -16.60 1.20
CA PHE A 492 10.00 -15.90 0.58
C PHE A 492 8.70 -16.60 0.97
N GLU A 493 7.93 -15.95 1.83
CA GLU A 493 6.61 -16.42 2.22
C GLU A 493 5.61 -16.14 1.11
N GLU A 494 5.00 -17.21 0.60
CA GLU A 494 3.97 -17.14 -0.43
C GLU A 494 2.62 -17.37 0.25
N ASN A 495 1.96 -16.28 0.65
CA ASN A 495 0.67 -16.31 1.33
C ASN A 495 -0.44 -15.61 0.51
N ILE A 496 -0.23 -15.42 -0.80
CA ILE A 496 -1.23 -14.80 -1.66
C ILE A 496 -2.33 -15.82 -1.93
N LYS A 497 -3.59 -15.46 -1.65
CA LYS A 497 -4.77 -16.34 -1.81
C LYS A 497 -5.56 -16.10 -3.10
N THR A 498 -5.08 -15.21 -3.98
CA THR A 498 -5.73 -14.96 -5.27
C THR A 498 -5.54 -16.17 -6.19
N HIS A 499 -6.37 -16.26 -7.23
CA HIS A 499 -6.35 -17.35 -8.22
C HIS A 499 -6.08 -16.78 -9.63
N ASP A 500 -5.28 -15.71 -9.69
CA ASP A 500 -5.03 -14.89 -10.88
C ASP A 500 -3.52 -14.79 -11.19
N GLU A 501 -3.14 -13.90 -12.10
CA GLU A 501 -1.75 -13.66 -12.49
C GLU A 501 -0.88 -13.17 -11.33
N ILE A 502 -1.47 -12.55 -10.30
CA ILE A 502 -0.73 -12.10 -9.11
C ILE A 502 -0.24 -13.31 -8.31
N LYS A 503 -1.06 -14.35 -8.18
CA LYS A 503 -0.65 -15.62 -7.55
C LYS A 503 0.47 -16.29 -8.33
N THR A 504 0.32 -16.39 -9.64
CA THR A 504 1.32 -16.97 -10.53
C THR A 504 2.65 -16.23 -10.40
N LEU A 505 2.63 -14.89 -10.44
CA LEU A 505 3.81 -14.06 -10.24
C LEU A 505 4.48 -14.29 -8.87
N SER A 506 3.69 -14.45 -7.81
CA SER A 506 4.22 -14.73 -6.46
C SER A 506 4.92 -16.10 -6.39
N ILE A 507 4.39 -17.11 -7.09
CA ILE A 507 5.02 -18.44 -7.18
C ILE A 507 6.34 -18.35 -7.94
N GLU A 508 6.36 -17.68 -9.09
CA GLU A 508 7.60 -17.52 -9.87
C GLU A 508 8.69 -16.76 -9.09
N LEU A 509 8.31 -15.72 -8.34
CA LEU A 509 9.24 -15.02 -7.47
C LEU A 509 9.77 -15.91 -6.33
N LYS A 510 8.91 -16.74 -5.72
CA LYS A 510 9.34 -17.74 -4.75
C LYS A 510 10.37 -18.70 -5.37
N ASN A 511 10.11 -19.19 -6.58
CA ASN A 511 11.00 -20.10 -7.29
C ASN A 511 12.37 -19.45 -7.54
N ILE A 512 12.40 -18.22 -8.05
CA ILE A 512 13.64 -17.46 -8.26
C ILE A 512 14.42 -17.27 -6.96
N ILE A 513 13.75 -16.90 -5.86
CA ILE A 513 14.41 -16.70 -4.56
C ILE A 513 14.93 -18.02 -4.00
N SER A 514 14.19 -19.12 -4.19
CA SER A 514 14.64 -20.46 -3.82
C SER A 514 15.87 -20.89 -4.61
N LEU A 515 15.93 -20.57 -5.91
CA LEU A 515 17.12 -20.81 -6.73
C LEU A 515 18.30 -19.98 -6.23
N ILE A 516 18.11 -18.69 -5.96
CA ILE A 516 19.15 -17.82 -5.39
C ILE A 516 19.66 -18.41 -4.07
N ARG A 517 18.76 -18.82 -3.18
CA ARG A 517 19.11 -19.49 -1.92
C ARG A 517 19.97 -20.74 -2.16
N GLY A 518 19.60 -21.56 -3.13
CA GLY A 518 20.32 -22.79 -3.46
C GLY A 518 21.71 -22.56 -4.04
N ILE A 519 21.92 -21.49 -4.82
CA ILE A 519 23.24 -21.20 -5.42
C ILE A 519 24.20 -20.49 -4.46
N LEU A 520 23.71 -19.77 -3.46
CA LEU A 520 24.53 -18.93 -2.58
C LEU A 520 25.70 -19.67 -1.90
N PRO A 521 25.55 -20.90 -1.37
CA PRO A 521 26.67 -21.64 -0.78
C PRO A 521 27.79 -21.99 -1.76
N TYR A 522 27.52 -21.96 -3.06
CA TYR A 522 28.48 -22.30 -4.12
C TYR A 522 29.20 -21.07 -4.70
N VAL A 523 28.90 -19.87 -4.20
CA VAL A 523 29.43 -18.61 -4.72
C VAL A 523 30.19 -17.89 -3.60
N SER A 524 31.45 -17.52 -3.84
CA SER A 524 32.24 -16.79 -2.84
C SER A 524 31.62 -15.43 -2.51
N PHE A 525 31.80 -14.98 -1.26
CA PHE A 525 31.23 -13.72 -0.78
C PHE A 525 31.62 -12.53 -1.65
N HIS A 526 32.90 -12.44 -2.03
CA HIS A 526 33.39 -11.39 -2.92
C HIS A 526 32.84 -11.48 -4.35
N THR A 527 32.48 -12.66 -4.86
CA THR A 527 31.79 -12.76 -6.15
C THR A 527 30.45 -12.06 -6.08
N ILE A 528 29.67 -12.29 -5.01
CA ILE A 528 28.36 -11.64 -4.79
C ILE A 528 28.54 -10.12 -4.62
N GLN A 529 29.51 -9.69 -3.81
CA GLN A 529 29.75 -8.27 -3.54
C GLN A 529 30.18 -7.48 -4.78
N ASN A 530 30.93 -8.09 -5.68
CA ASN A 530 31.41 -7.42 -6.90
C ASN A 530 30.46 -7.57 -8.09
N ALA A 531 29.51 -8.52 -8.06
CA ALA A 531 28.46 -8.66 -9.06
C ALA A 531 27.54 -7.42 -9.14
N GLU A 532 27.24 -6.77 -8.01
CA GLU A 532 26.34 -5.60 -7.97
C GLU A 532 26.95 -4.34 -8.63
N LYS A 533 28.27 -4.18 -8.58
CA LYS A 533 28.89 -2.88 -8.90
C LYS A 533 29.18 -2.61 -10.38
N ASN A 534 28.70 -3.44 -11.32
CA ASN A 534 29.19 -3.45 -12.71
C ASN A 534 30.74 -3.50 -12.80
N LEU A 535 31.39 -3.98 -11.73
CA LEU A 535 32.84 -4.16 -11.62
C LEU A 535 33.28 -5.52 -12.20
N SER A 536 32.33 -6.29 -12.75
CA SER A 536 32.52 -7.59 -13.40
C SER A 536 33.47 -7.58 -14.60
N SER A 537 34.05 -6.42 -14.96
CA SER A 537 35.06 -6.28 -16.01
C SER A 537 36.43 -5.76 -15.56
N LYS A 538 36.63 -5.32 -14.30
CA LYS A 538 37.91 -4.72 -13.88
C LYS A 538 38.63 -5.55 -12.81
N SER A 539 39.73 -6.16 -13.21
CA SER A 539 40.75 -6.64 -12.28
C SER A 539 41.52 -5.47 -11.67
N ALA A 540 41.88 -5.55 -10.40
CA ALA A 540 42.67 -4.55 -9.72
C ALA A 540 43.83 -5.19 -8.97
N THR A 541 44.99 -4.52 -8.98
CA THR A 541 46.11 -4.91 -8.13
C THR A 541 45.72 -4.69 -6.66
N ARG A 542 45.83 -5.73 -5.85
CA ARG A 542 45.59 -5.68 -4.40
C ARG A 542 46.74 -6.35 -3.68
N ASP A 543 47.01 -5.86 -2.48
CA ASP A 543 48.01 -6.45 -1.59
C ASP A 543 47.31 -7.30 -0.54
N LEU A 544 47.40 -8.63 -0.67
CA LEU A 544 46.64 -9.61 0.10
C LEU A 544 47.57 -10.64 0.76
N CYS A 545 47.12 -11.22 1.87
CA CYS A 545 47.80 -12.32 2.54
C CYS A 545 47.02 -13.62 2.31
N PHE A 546 47.66 -14.63 1.75
CA PHE A 546 47.04 -15.91 1.42
C PHE A 546 47.39 -16.97 2.46
N LEU A 547 46.41 -17.79 2.81
CA LEU A 547 46.54 -18.96 3.64
C LEU A 547 46.07 -20.17 2.84
N PHE A 548 46.93 -21.16 2.70
CA PHE A 548 46.64 -22.45 2.09
C PHE A 548 46.66 -23.53 3.17
N THR A 549 45.69 -24.42 3.15
CA THR A 549 45.69 -25.65 3.95
C THR A 549 45.47 -26.85 3.06
N ASP A 550 46.07 -28.00 3.39
CA ASP A 550 45.89 -29.26 2.68
C ASP A 550 46.00 -30.44 3.66
N ILE A 551 45.23 -31.52 3.43
CA ILE A 551 45.21 -32.69 4.30
C ILE A 551 46.40 -33.61 3.98
N ARG A 552 47.19 -33.91 5.01
CA ARG A 552 48.36 -34.78 4.89
C ARG A 552 47.95 -36.22 4.64
N GLY A 553 48.40 -36.75 3.51
CA GLY A 553 48.15 -38.15 3.14
C GLY A 553 46.72 -38.42 2.72
N PHE A 554 45.96 -37.40 2.30
CA PHE A 554 44.56 -37.53 1.91
C PHE A 554 44.32 -38.59 0.84
N THR A 555 45.17 -38.63 -0.20
CA THR A 555 45.05 -39.66 -1.26
C THR A 555 45.10 -41.08 -0.69
N SER A 556 46.08 -41.38 0.16
CA SER A 556 46.20 -42.70 0.81
C SER A 556 45.06 -42.97 1.79
N MET A 557 44.50 -41.93 2.42
CA MET A 557 43.31 -42.05 3.25
C MET A 557 42.07 -42.43 2.42
N CYS A 558 41.90 -41.83 1.24
CA CYS A 558 40.77 -42.10 0.35
C CYS A 558 40.79 -43.52 -0.23
N GLU A 559 41.98 -44.08 -0.50
CA GLU A 559 42.13 -45.45 -1.01
C GLU A 559 41.55 -46.52 -0.05
N ASN A 560 41.44 -46.20 1.24
CA ASN A 560 41.07 -47.14 2.29
C ASN A 560 39.71 -46.84 2.93
N MET A 561 38.90 -45.94 2.34
CA MET A 561 37.62 -45.46 2.90
C MET A 561 36.48 -45.50 1.89
N GLN A 562 35.24 -45.63 2.37
CA GLN A 562 34.07 -45.49 1.50
C GLN A 562 33.92 -44.03 1.06
N PRO A 563 33.55 -43.75 -0.21
CA PRO A 563 33.45 -42.38 -0.72
C PRO A 563 32.56 -41.45 0.12
N ARG A 564 31.47 -41.98 0.69
CA ARG A 564 30.57 -41.21 1.57
C ARG A 564 31.25 -40.78 2.87
N GLU A 565 32.11 -41.62 3.43
CA GLU A 565 32.86 -41.35 4.65
C GLU A 565 33.95 -40.30 4.38
N VAL A 566 34.63 -40.42 3.23
CA VAL A 566 35.59 -39.41 2.74
C VAL A 566 34.92 -38.03 2.63
N ILE A 567 33.73 -37.95 2.03
CA ILE A 567 32.99 -36.68 1.91
C ILE A 567 32.60 -36.12 3.27
N ASN A 568 32.13 -36.96 4.20
CA ASN A 568 31.76 -36.51 5.54
C ASN A 568 32.96 -35.96 6.32
N ILE A 569 34.10 -36.66 6.24
CA ILE A 569 35.37 -36.23 6.82
C ILE A 569 35.80 -34.89 6.20
N LEU A 570 35.85 -34.83 4.87
CA LEU A 570 36.24 -33.63 4.13
C LEU A 570 35.36 -32.44 4.53
N ASN A 571 34.04 -32.56 4.45
CA ASN A 571 33.11 -31.48 4.80
C ASN A 571 33.27 -31.03 6.25
N ARG A 572 33.48 -31.96 7.20
CA ARG A 572 33.70 -31.63 8.62
C ARG A 572 34.95 -30.78 8.81
N TYR A 573 36.06 -31.16 8.17
CA TYR A 573 37.32 -30.43 8.30
C TYR A 573 37.28 -29.08 7.58
N LEU A 574 36.74 -29.04 6.36
CA LEU A 574 36.52 -27.80 5.62
C LEU A 574 35.64 -26.81 6.39
N ASP A 575 34.58 -27.27 7.06
CA ASP A 575 33.69 -26.42 7.87
C ASP A 575 34.41 -25.81 9.08
N ILE A 576 35.18 -26.63 9.82
CA ILE A 576 35.97 -26.17 10.97
C ILE A 576 36.96 -25.08 10.54
N GLU A 577 37.70 -25.33 9.47
CA GLU A 577 38.73 -24.41 8.98
C GLU A 577 38.12 -23.11 8.44
N THR A 578 37.06 -23.22 7.63
CA THR A 578 36.33 -22.08 7.06
C THR A 578 35.76 -21.16 8.14
N LYS A 579 35.16 -21.74 9.18
CA LYS A 579 34.65 -20.98 10.32
C LYS A 579 35.77 -20.17 11.00
N ILE A 580 36.92 -20.79 11.25
CA ILE A 580 38.07 -20.12 11.89
C ILE A 580 38.62 -19.01 10.99
N ILE A 581 38.70 -19.24 9.67
CA ILE A 581 39.14 -18.23 8.70
C ILE A 581 38.23 -17.00 8.76
N PHE A 582 36.91 -17.20 8.74
CA PHE A 582 35.92 -16.11 8.84
C PHE A 582 35.99 -15.38 10.19
N GLU A 583 36.11 -16.10 11.31
CA GLU A 583 36.23 -15.51 12.65
C GLU A 583 37.47 -14.62 12.79
N ASN A 584 38.53 -14.89 12.01
CA ASN A 584 39.74 -14.08 11.93
C ASN A 584 39.71 -13.02 10.82
N GLY A 585 38.58 -12.82 10.15
CA GLY A 585 38.41 -11.79 9.11
C GLY A 585 39.07 -12.12 7.77
N GLY A 586 39.32 -13.40 7.49
CA GLY A 586 39.66 -13.89 6.17
C GLY A 586 38.41 -14.23 5.35
N ASP A 587 38.61 -14.54 4.07
CA ASP A 587 37.58 -15.11 3.18
C ASP A 587 38.14 -16.35 2.48
N VAL A 588 37.27 -17.31 2.18
CA VAL A 588 37.63 -18.50 1.40
C VAL A 588 37.39 -18.19 -0.07
N ASP A 589 38.45 -18.24 -0.86
CA ASP A 589 38.36 -18.03 -2.31
C ASP A 589 37.73 -19.25 -2.98
N LYS A 590 38.29 -20.44 -2.71
CA LYS A 590 37.80 -21.72 -3.23
C LYS A 590 38.36 -22.91 -2.48
N TYR A 591 37.69 -24.05 -2.67
CA TYR A 591 38.19 -25.37 -2.31
C TYR A 591 38.74 -26.06 -3.57
N VAL A 592 39.90 -26.70 -3.45
CA VAL A 592 40.52 -27.49 -4.53
C VAL A 592 40.79 -28.90 -4.01
N GLY A 593 39.79 -29.78 -4.09
CA GLY A 593 39.87 -31.10 -3.44
C GLY A 593 39.79 -30.94 -1.92
N ASP A 594 40.84 -31.38 -1.23
CA ASP A 594 41.08 -31.22 0.21
C ASP A 594 41.81 -29.92 0.60
N GLU A 595 42.21 -29.13 -0.40
CA GLU A 595 42.90 -27.86 -0.20
C GLU A 595 41.92 -26.70 0.03
N ILE A 596 42.20 -25.83 1.01
CA ILE A 596 41.55 -24.53 1.17
C ILE A 596 42.47 -23.43 0.69
N MET A 597 42.00 -22.62 -0.26
CA MET A 597 42.61 -21.34 -0.60
C MET A 597 41.82 -20.21 0.06
N ALA A 598 42.44 -19.53 1.01
CA ALA A 598 41.87 -18.37 1.70
C ALA A 598 42.77 -17.14 1.58
N PHE A 599 42.18 -15.97 1.77
CA PHE A 599 42.94 -14.72 1.82
C PHE A 599 42.42 -13.74 2.87
N PHE A 600 43.30 -12.84 3.27
CA PHE A 600 43.08 -11.81 4.27
C PHE A 600 43.45 -10.46 3.67
N SER A 601 42.68 -9.43 4.02
CA SER A 601 42.86 -8.06 3.53
C SER A 601 42.92 -7.05 4.67
N GLY A 602 43.35 -5.82 4.36
CA GLY A 602 43.48 -4.75 5.34
C GLY A 602 44.83 -4.75 6.09
N PRO A 603 45.00 -3.81 7.05
CA PRO A 603 46.31 -3.51 7.66
C PRO A 603 46.83 -4.58 8.62
N LYS A 604 46.01 -5.57 9.01
CA LYS A 604 46.39 -6.66 9.93
C LYS A 604 46.31 -8.05 9.27
N LYS A 605 46.27 -8.11 7.94
CA LYS A 605 46.02 -9.34 7.18
C LYS A 605 47.00 -10.47 7.50
N GLU A 606 48.28 -10.18 7.72
CA GLU A 606 49.32 -11.15 8.09
C GLU A 606 49.08 -11.72 9.50
N ILE A 607 48.83 -10.83 10.47
CA ILE A 607 48.54 -11.21 11.86
C ILE A 607 47.29 -12.08 11.91
N ASN A 608 46.23 -11.68 11.20
CA ASN A 608 44.97 -12.41 11.15
C ASN A 608 45.12 -13.79 10.51
N ALA A 609 45.85 -13.90 9.39
CA ALA A 609 46.15 -15.19 8.76
C ALA A 609 46.93 -16.11 9.70
N CYS A 610 47.92 -15.58 10.42
CA CYS A 610 48.71 -16.35 11.38
C CYS A 610 47.89 -16.79 12.60
N LYS A 611 46.95 -15.95 13.09
CA LYS A 611 46.01 -16.33 14.15
C LYS A 611 45.10 -17.47 13.68
N ALA A 612 44.50 -17.34 12.49
CA ALA A 612 43.69 -18.38 11.89
C ALA A 612 44.46 -19.71 11.79
N ALA A 613 45.71 -19.68 11.31
CA ALA A 613 46.55 -20.87 11.22
C ALA A 613 46.80 -21.55 12.58
N MET A 614 47.02 -20.77 13.65
CA MET A 614 47.21 -21.32 14.99
C MET A 614 45.92 -21.91 15.56
N GLU A 615 44.78 -21.28 15.31
CA GLU A 615 43.46 -21.76 15.72
C GLU A 615 43.06 -23.02 14.95
N ILE A 616 43.30 -23.08 13.64
CA ILE A 616 43.13 -24.28 12.81
C ILE A 616 43.97 -25.43 13.40
N ARG A 617 45.27 -25.20 13.66
CA ARG A 617 46.13 -26.22 14.29
C ARG A 617 45.61 -26.70 15.63
N LYS A 618 45.09 -25.80 16.45
CA LYS A 618 44.52 -26.11 17.77
C LYS A 618 43.24 -26.94 17.61
N ALA A 619 42.37 -26.59 16.66
CA ALA A 619 41.15 -27.32 16.34
C ALA A 619 41.49 -28.72 15.81
N MET A 620 42.41 -28.83 14.85
CA MET A 620 42.84 -30.12 14.29
C MET A 620 43.44 -31.04 15.34
N ARG A 621 44.20 -30.50 16.31
CA ARG A 621 44.70 -31.29 17.43
C ARG A 621 43.58 -31.80 18.35
N ARG A 622 42.48 -31.06 18.50
CA ARG A 622 41.31 -31.53 19.25
C ARG A 622 40.61 -32.65 18.49
N GLU A 623 40.41 -32.48 17.19
CA GLU A 623 39.82 -33.50 16.31
C GLU A 623 40.64 -34.79 16.31
N GLN A 624 41.98 -34.71 16.23
CA GLN A 624 42.85 -35.89 16.34
C GLN A 624 42.69 -36.62 17.67
N LYS A 625 42.54 -35.88 18.79
CA LYS A 625 42.30 -36.50 20.10
C LYS A 625 40.94 -37.18 20.19
N ALA A 626 39.91 -36.60 19.56
CA ALA A 626 38.59 -37.20 19.48
C ALA A 626 38.63 -38.47 18.60
N ALA A 627 39.22 -38.38 17.41
CA ALA A 627 39.39 -39.50 16.50
C ALA A 627 40.14 -40.68 17.15
N LEU A 628 41.20 -40.41 17.92
CA LEU A 628 41.93 -41.45 18.65
C LEU A 628 41.08 -42.18 19.70
N LYS A 629 40.13 -41.48 20.34
CA LYS A 629 39.18 -42.09 21.29
C LYS A 629 38.11 -42.91 20.58
N GLU A 630 37.73 -42.50 19.38
CA GLU A 630 36.68 -43.11 18.57
C GLU A 630 37.21 -44.25 17.66
N GLY A 631 38.53 -44.42 17.57
CA GLY A 631 39.16 -45.38 16.64
C GLY A 631 39.12 -44.95 15.18
N SER A 632 38.87 -43.66 14.92
CA SER A 632 38.74 -43.06 13.59
C SER A 632 40.09 -42.59 13.03
N ALA A 633 40.16 -42.34 11.71
CA ALA A 633 41.36 -41.88 11.05
C ALA A 633 41.87 -40.52 11.60
N LEU A 634 43.19 -40.41 11.75
CA LEU A 634 43.85 -39.19 12.22
C LEU A 634 44.11 -38.25 11.04
N VAL A 635 43.39 -37.13 10.99
CA VAL A 635 43.60 -36.09 9.99
C VAL A 635 44.58 -35.04 10.51
N SER A 636 45.53 -34.65 9.67
CA SER A 636 46.46 -33.55 9.95
C SER A 636 46.58 -32.66 8.72
N VAL A 637 46.79 -31.37 8.92
CA VAL A 637 46.91 -30.40 7.83
C VAL A 637 48.26 -29.71 7.87
N GLY A 638 48.77 -29.34 6.70
CA GLY A 638 49.82 -28.32 6.62
C GLY A 638 49.23 -26.96 6.30
N ILE A 639 49.99 -25.90 6.64
CA ILE A 639 49.56 -24.53 6.40
C ILE A 639 50.69 -23.74 5.76
N GLY A 640 50.40 -23.07 4.65
CA GLY A 640 51.31 -22.15 3.97
C GLY A 640 50.76 -20.74 3.95
N ILE A 641 51.56 -19.74 4.35
CA ILE A 641 51.12 -18.33 4.35
C ILE A 641 52.13 -17.44 3.63
N ASN A 642 51.64 -16.63 2.70
CA ASN A 642 52.44 -15.62 2.04
C ASN A 642 51.63 -14.34 1.79
N SER A 643 52.29 -13.18 1.85
CA SER A 643 51.67 -11.87 1.60
C SER A 643 52.36 -11.17 0.44
N GLY A 644 51.61 -10.36 -0.30
CA GLY A 644 52.12 -9.56 -1.40
C GLY A 644 51.08 -9.17 -2.45
N PRO A 645 51.53 -8.47 -3.51
CA PRO A 645 50.65 -7.99 -4.56
C PRO A 645 50.10 -9.14 -5.41
N VAL A 646 48.83 -9.02 -5.80
CA VAL A 646 48.12 -9.91 -6.72
C VAL A 646 47.18 -9.11 -7.61
N VAL A 647 46.82 -9.69 -8.75
CA VAL A 647 45.69 -9.22 -9.56
C VAL A 647 44.44 -9.91 -9.06
N PHE A 648 43.52 -9.14 -8.47
CA PHE A 648 42.25 -9.63 -7.95
C PHE A 648 41.09 -9.21 -8.86
N GLY A 649 40.28 -10.16 -9.33
CA GLY A 649 39.18 -9.86 -10.23
C GLY A 649 38.55 -11.09 -10.89
N PRO A 650 37.67 -10.87 -11.88
CA PRO A 650 37.00 -11.94 -12.60
C PRO A 650 37.95 -12.63 -13.59
N VAL A 651 38.19 -13.92 -13.40
CA VAL A 651 39.10 -14.76 -14.19
C VAL A 651 38.31 -15.92 -14.79
N GLY A 652 38.48 -16.16 -16.09
CA GLY A 652 37.87 -17.32 -16.77
C GLY A 652 37.39 -17.01 -18.19
N SER A 653 36.55 -17.89 -18.72
CA SER A 653 35.96 -17.76 -20.06
C SER A 653 34.80 -16.75 -20.05
N LYS A 654 34.19 -16.50 -21.22
CA LYS A 654 33.00 -15.65 -21.31
C LYS A 654 31.79 -16.24 -20.57
N THR A 655 31.71 -17.57 -20.47
CA THR A 655 30.55 -18.29 -19.91
C THR A 655 30.76 -18.76 -18.47
N ARG A 656 32.01 -18.80 -17.98
CA ARG A 656 32.34 -19.20 -16.62
C ARG A 656 33.53 -18.42 -16.09
N LYS A 657 33.33 -17.68 -15.00
CA LYS A 657 34.36 -16.89 -14.33
C LYS A 657 34.30 -17.10 -12.83
N ASP A 658 35.47 -17.15 -12.21
CA ASP A 658 35.63 -17.05 -10.77
C ASP A 658 36.13 -15.64 -10.43
N PHE A 659 35.67 -15.06 -9.33
CA PHE A 659 36.25 -13.82 -8.82
C PHE A 659 37.37 -14.18 -7.84
N THR A 660 38.61 -14.20 -8.32
CA THR A 660 39.75 -14.83 -7.63
C THR A 660 41.03 -13.99 -7.78
N SER A 661 42.10 -14.41 -7.11
CA SER A 661 43.43 -13.79 -7.14
C SER A 661 44.39 -14.55 -8.05
N ILE A 662 45.12 -13.83 -8.91
CA ILE A 662 46.24 -14.37 -9.70
C ILE A 662 47.53 -13.65 -9.33
N GLY A 663 48.59 -14.40 -9.09
CA GLY A 663 49.94 -13.87 -8.99
C GLY A 663 50.92 -14.86 -8.34
N ASP A 664 52.20 -14.54 -8.45
CA ASP A 664 53.28 -15.30 -7.82
C ASP A 664 53.11 -15.44 -6.31
N THR A 665 52.50 -14.44 -5.67
CA THR A 665 52.20 -14.43 -4.24
C THR A 665 51.33 -15.62 -3.83
N VAL A 666 50.31 -15.95 -4.64
CA VAL A 666 49.40 -17.08 -4.43
C VAL A 666 50.16 -18.40 -4.58
N ASN A 667 50.92 -18.52 -5.68
CA ASN A 667 51.71 -19.72 -5.97
C ASN A 667 52.75 -20.01 -4.90
N LEU A 668 53.37 -18.98 -4.32
CA LEU A 668 54.33 -19.17 -3.22
C LEU A 668 53.61 -19.69 -1.96
N ALA A 669 52.44 -19.15 -1.59
CA ALA A 669 51.70 -19.63 -0.42
C ALA A 669 51.36 -21.13 -0.53
N ALA A 670 50.85 -21.58 -1.69
CA ALA A 670 50.58 -22.99 -1.96
C ALA A 670 51.85 -23.86 -1.87
N ARG A 671 53.00 -23.37 -2.36
CA ARG A 671 54.28 -24.09 -2.23
C ARG A 671 54.77 -24.18 -0.78
N LEU A 672 54.55 -23.13 0.02
CA LEU A 672 54.90 -23.15 1.45
C LEU A 672 54.05 -24.16 2.22
N GLU A 673 52.78 -24.31 1.86
CA GLU A 673 51.91 -25.38 2.36
C GLU A 673 52.59 -26.72 2.07
N GLY A 674 52.88 -27.01 0.80
CA GLY A 674 53.46 -28.30 0.38
C GLY A 674 54.81 -28.61 1.04
N ALA A 675 55.64 -27.57 1.25
CA ALA A 675 56.95 -27.69 1.87
C ALA A 675 56.91 -28.20 3.31
N ASN A 676 55.79 -28.05 4.04
CA ASN A 676 55.70 -28.54 5.41
C ASN A 676 55.95 -30.06 5.50
N LYS A 677 55.60 -30.84 4.47
CA LYS A 677 55.87 -32.28 4.42
C LYS A 677 57.37 -32.59 4.50
N GLU A 678 58.18 -31.85 3.75
CA GLU A 678 59.63 -32.04 3.67
C GLU A 678 60.34 -31.70 4.99
N TYR A 679 59.83 -30.70 5.71
CA TYR A 679 60.39 -30.27 6.99
C TYR A 679 59.76 -30.97 8.21
N GLY A 680 58.60 -31.63 8.05
CA GLY A 680 57.78 -32.11 9.15
C GLY A 680 57.21 -30.97 10.02
N SER A 681 57.12 -29.76 9.47
CA SER A 681 56.55 -28.58 10.13
C SER A 681 55.02 -28.55 9.99
N LYS A 682 54.37 -27.61 10.67
CA LYS A 682 52.91 -27.47 10.63
C LYS A 682 52.40 -26.18 9.99
N SER A 683 53.19 -25.10 10.05
CA SER A 683 52.82 -23.82 9.46
C SER A 683 54.06 -23.08 8.99
N ILE A 684 54.23 -22.97 7.68
CA ILE A 684 55.34 -22.23 7.08
C ILE A 684 54.81 -20.89 6.57
N ILE A 685 55.58 -19.84 6.82
CA ILE A 685 55.35 -18.49 6.31
C ILE A 685 56.55 -17.97 5.54
N SER A 686 56.28 -17.06 4.61
CA SER A 686 57.34 -16.32 3.92
C SER A 686 58.00 -15.28 4.82
N GLU A 687 59.17 -14.81 4.40
CA GLU A 687 59.84 -13.67 5.01
C GLU A 687 58.96 -12.41 5.03
N GLU A 688 58.13 -12.20 4.01
CA GLU A 688 57.24 -11.04 3.92
C GLU A 688 56.20 -11.05 5.03
N VAL A 689 55.59 -12.21 5.30
CA VAL A 689 54.67 -12.35 6.43
C VAL A 689 55.42 -12.15 7.75
N TYR A 690 56.60 -12.76 7.90
CA TYR A 690 57.41 -12.65 9.13
C TYR A 690 57.75 -11.20 9.50
N LYS A 691 58.14 -10.38 8.52
CA LYS A 691 58.46 -8.94 8.72
C LYS A 691 57.28 -8.15 9.28
N ASN A 692 56.05 -8.53 8.94
CA ASN A 692 54.82 -7.82 9.30
C ASN A 692 54.14 -8.33 10.60
N LEU A 693 54.68 -9.36 11.27
CA LEU A 693 54.06 -9.95 12.48
C LEU A 693 54.32 -9.21 13.79
N SER A 694 55.08 -8.12 13.82
CA SER A 694 55.22 -7.21 14.97
C SER A 694 55.51 -7.86 16.35
N LYS A 695 56.24 -8.99 16.39
CA LYS A 695 56.53 -9.82 17.59
C LYS A 695 55.32 -10.51 18.25
N ASP A 696 54.15 -10.50 17.63
CA ASP A 696 52.94 -11.17 18.13
C ASP A 696 53.08 -12.71 18.14
N PHE A 697 54.06 -13.24 17.42
CA PHE A 697 54.31 -14.68 17.28
C PHE A 697 55.77 -15.04 17.48
N ILE A 698 55.99 -16.22 18.07
CA ILE A 698 57.28 -16.89 18.12
C ILE A 698 57.42 -17.67 16.83
N CYS A 699 58.36 -17.24 16.00
CA CYS A 699 58.70 -17.92 14.75
C CYS A 699 60.18 -18.35 14.78
N ARG A 700 60.50 -19.45 14.11
CA ARG A 700 61.89 -19.83 13.82
C ARG A 700 62.18 -19.71 12.33
N GLU A 701 63.36 -19.27 11.98
CA GLU A 701 63.84 -19.39 10.60
C GLU A 701 64.03 -20.88 10.28
N LEU A 702 63.42 -21.34 9.18
CA LEU A 702 63.36 -22.75 8.83
C LEU A 702 64.39 -23.10 7.76
N ASP A 703 64.37 -22.43 6.60
CA ASP A 703 65.33 -22.63 5.53
C ASP A 703 65.29 -21.52 4.45
N PHE A 704 66.14 -21.64 3.43
CA PHE A 704 65.94 -21.06 2.11
C PHE A 704 65.39 -22.10 1.14
N ILE A 705 64.27 -21.80 0.47
CA ILE A 705 63.72 -22.66 -0.58
C ILE A 705 63.94 -22.04 -1.96
N ALA A 706 64.32 -22.88 -2.93
CA ALA A 706 64.37 -22.46 -4.33
C ALA A 706 62.95 -22.46 -4.91
N VAL A 707 62.55 -21.33 -5.48
CA VAL A 707 61.28 -21.22 -6.20
C VAL A 707 61.56 -21.58 -7.66
N LYS A 708 61.05 -22.73 -8.13
CA LYS A 708 61.15 -23.12 -9.55
C LYS A 708 60.64 -21.96 -10.41
N GLY A 709 61.50 -21.43 -11.29
CA GLY A 709 61.24 -20.26 -12.14
C GLY A 709 61.77 -18.91 -11.63
N LYS A 710 62.35 -18.83 -10.41
CA LYS A 710 63.04 -17.64 -9.90
C LYS A 710 64.50 -17.94 -9.54
N THR A 711 65.38 -16.98 -9.77
CA THR A 711 66.82 -17.07 -9.46
C THR A 711 67.14 -16.83 -7.99
N GLU A 712 66.22 -16.24 -7.23
CA GLU A 712 66.42 -15.89 -5.82
C GLU A 712 65.75 -16.88 -4.87
N ALA A 713 66.50 -17.30 -3.85
CA ALA A 713 66.01 -18.21 -2.82
C ALA A 713 65.14 -17.45 -1.82
N VAL A 714 63.96 -18.00 -1.49
CA VAL A 714 63.03 -17.37 -0.55
C VAL A 714 63.33 -17.90 0.85
N ARG A 715 63.53 -16.98 1.80
CA ARG A 715 63.65 -17.33 3.22
C ARG A 715 62.27 -17.66 3.78
N ILE A 716 62.19 -18.75 4.52
CA ILE A 716 60.95 -19.24 5.11
C ILE A 716 61.09 -19.42 6.61
N TYR A 717 59.97 -19.26 7.31
CA TYR A 717 59.89 -19.34 8.76
C TYR A 717 58.78 -20.32 9.14
N GLU A 718 58.94 -21.00 10.28
CA GLU A 718 57.84 -21.74 10.89
C GLU A 718 57.24 -20.93 12.03
N ILE A 719 55.92 -20.82 12.06
CA ILE A 719 55.20 -20.25 13.21
C ILE A 719 55.05 -21.34 14.27
N LEU A 720 55.59 -21.09 15.45
CA LEU A 720 55.50 -22.02 16.57
C LEU A 720 54.24 -21.78 17.39
N GLN A 721 54.05 -20.54 17.88
CA GLN A 721 52.95 -20.15 18.76
C GLN A 721 52.80 -18.61 18.85
N PRO A 722 51.62 -18.06 19.22
CA PRO A 722 51.47 -16.67 19.63
C PRO A 722 52.26 -16.34 20.93
N THR A 723 52.72 -15.10 21.09
CA THR A 723 53.57 -14.61 22.19
C THR A 723 52.80 -14.38 23.52
N GLU A 724 51.79 -15.19 23.85
CA GLU A 724 50.97 -15.01 25.07
C GLU A 724 51.80 -15.09 26.38
N LYS A 725 51.28 -14.53 27.48
CA LYS A 725 51.96 -14.44 28.81
C LYS A 725 52.43 -15.79 29.40
N LEU A 726 51.97 -16.93 28.89
CA LEU A 726 52.33 -18.29 29.30
C LEU A 726 53.30 -18.98 28.31
N THR A 727 54.16 -18.20 27.65
CA THR A 727 55.13 -18.75 26.71
C THR A 727 56.09 -19.71 27.44
N THR A 728 56.22 -20.94 26.93
CA THR A 728 57.11 -21.95 27.51
C THR A 728 58.56 -21.66 27.10
N GLU A 729 59.51 -21.62 28.05
CA GLU A 729 60.97 -21.51 27.78
C GLU A 729 61.42 -22.50 26.70
N LYS A 730 60.77 -23.67 26.64
CA LYS A 730 60.91 -24.70 25.60
C LYS A 730 60.93 -24.15 24.17
N LEU A 731 59.99 -23.27 23.78
CA LEU A 731 59.90 -22.81 22.39
C LEU A 731 61.02 -21.86 22.01
N TYR A 732 61.44 -21.01 22.95
CA TYR A 732 62.61 -20.14 22.75
C TYR A 732 63.90 -20.95 22.65
N ASP A 733 64.03 -22.03 23.44
CA ASP A 733 65.19 -22.92 23.36
C ASP A 733 65.22 -23.70 22.03
N ILE A 734 64.07 -24.24 21.57
CA ILE A 734 63.94 -24.85 20.24
C ILE A 734 64.38 -23.87 19.15
N LYS A 735 63.85 -22.64 19.17
CA LYS A 735 64.21 -21.60 18.21
C LYS A 735 65.72 -21.34 18.24
N LYS A 736 66.30 -21.13 19.44
CA LYS A 736 67.71 -20.80 19.62
C LYS A 736 68.63 -21.92 19.13
N LEU A 737 68.37 -23.17 19.56
CA LEU A 737 69.17 -24.34 19.16
C LEU A 737 69.12 -24.54 17.65
N PHE A 738 67.91 -24.54 17.07
CA PHE A 738 67.72 -24.75 15.64
C PHE A 738 68.39 -23.66 14.80
N GLU A 739 68.16 -22.38 15.11
CA GLU A 739 68.73 -21.26 14.35
C GLU A 739 70.26 -21.18 14.49
N THR A 740 70.81 -21.59 15.64
CA THR A 740 72.26 -21.70 15.83
C THR A 740 72.83 -22.82 14.94
N GLY A 741 72.19 -23.98 14.91
CA GLY A 741 72.52 -25.07 13.98
C GLY A 741 72.45 -24.63 12.52
N LEU A 742 71.40 -23.91 12.14
CA LEU A 742 71.19 -23.38 10.79
C LEU A 742 72.27 -22.36 10.39
N SER A 743 72.72 -21.51 11.32
CA SER A 743 73.83 -20.56 11.09
C SER A 743 75.14 -21.30 10.81
N TYR A 744 75.45 -22.35 11.59
CA TYR A 744 76.65 -23.18 11.36
C TYR A 744 76.55 -23.99 10.06
N TYR A 745 75.36 -24.51 9.74
CA TYR A 745 75.07 -25.23 8.51
C TYR A 745 75.37 -24.37 7.28
N ARG A 746 74.89 -23.12 7.25
CA ARG A 746 75.16 -22.18 6.15
C ARG A 746 76.62 -21.76 6.06
N LYS A 747 77.34 -21.71 7.19
CA LYS A 747 78.80 -21.49 7.24
C LYS A 747 79.62 -22.73 6.86
N ARG A 748 78.96 -23.86 6.52
CA ARG A 748 79.58 -25.16 6.21
C ARG A 748 80.38 -25.76 7.37
N LYS A 749 80.06 -25.37 8.61
CA LYS A 749 80.69 -25.91 9.84
C LYS A 749 79.90 -27.13 10.32
N TRP A 750 80.00 -28.24 9.57
CA TRP A 750 79.16 -29.44 9.73
C TRP A 750 79.12 -29.99 11.15
N LYS A 751 80.27 -30.21 11.80
CA LYS A 751 80.34 -30.73 13.19
C LYS A 751 79.59 -29.85 14.20
N HIS A 752 79.61 -28.53 13.99
CA HIS A 752 78.90 -27.61 14.88
C HIS A 752 77.40 -27.62 14.59
N ALA A 753 77.02 -27.63 13.31
CA ALA A 753 75.62 -27.74 12.90
C ALA A 753 74.99 -29.03 13.44
N GLU A 754 75.69 -30.16 13.28
CA GLU A 754 75.31 -31.47 13.78
C GLU A 754 75.06 -31.45 15.29
N LYS A 755 75.99 -30.90 16.08
CA LYS A 755 75.82 -30.77 17.54
C LYS A 755 74.48 -30.13 17.92
N TYR A 756 74.20 -28.94 17.37
CA TYR A 756 72.99 -28.18 17.74
C TYR A 756 71.70 -28.82 17.21
N PHE A 757 71.73 -29.42 16.01
CA PHE A 757 70.55 -30.13 15.49
C PHE A 757 70.29 -31.44 16.24
N SER A 758 71.32 -32.21 16.61
CA SER A 758 71.17 -33.41 17.44
C SER A 758 70.60 -33.06 18.82
N GLU A 759 71.13 -32.03 19.46
CA GLU A 759 70.63 -31.55 20.76
C GLU A 759 69.14 -31.15 20.68
N CYS A 760 68.76 -30.42 19.63
CA CYS A 760 67.35 -30.02 19.43
C CYS A 760 66.45 -31.24 19.13
N ALA A 761 66.91 -32.17 18.30
CA ALA A 761 66.19 -33.38 17.93
C ALA A 761 66.00 -34.34 19.11
N GLU A 762 67.02 -34.55 19.94
CA GLU A 762 66.98 -35.43 21.11
C GLU A 762 66.09 -34.85 22.22
N LYS A 763 66.29 -33.56 22.54
CA LYS A 763 65.57 -32.91 23.64
C LYS A 763 64.09 -32.69 23.36
N TYR A 764 63.73 -32.43 22.10
CA TYR A 764 62.38 -31.97 21.75
C TYR A 764 61.68 -32.78 20.67
N ASN A 765 62.33 -33.83 20.15
CA ASN A 765 61.83 -34.62 19.02
C ASN A 765 61.51 -33.75 17.79
N ASP A 766 62.35 -32.73 17.54
CA ASP A 766 62.10 -31.72 16.52
C ASP A 766 62.30 -32.27 15.10
N ALA A 767 61.23 -32.24 14.29
CA ALA A 767 61.24 -32.83 12.94
C ALA A 767 62.17 -32.07 11.97
N PRO A 768 62.17 -30.71 11.90
CA PRO A 768 63.13 -29.99 11.09
C PRO A 768 64.58 -30.29 11.44
N SER A 769 64.94 -30.40 12.73
CA SER A 769 66.30 -30.77 13.13
C SER A 769 66.74 -32.11 12.55
N LYS A 770 65.86 -33.12 12.54
CA LYS A 770 66.14 -34.44 11.92
C LYS A 770 66.33 -34.36 10.41
N VAL A 771 65.62 -33.46 9.73
CA VAL A 771 65.80 -33.21 8.29
C VAL A 771 67.19 -32.62 8.05
N PHE A 772 67.59 -31.62 8.83
CA PHE A 772 68.90 -31.00 8.68
C PHE A 772 70.06 -31.91 9.07
N LEU A 773 69.91 -32.80 10.07
CA LEU A 773 70.91 -33.82 10.37
C LEU A 773 71.18 -34.72 9.16
N ARG A 774 70.13 -35.21 8.48
CA ARG A 774 70.27 -35.99 7.24
C ARG A 774 71.01 -35.20 6.15
N ARG A 775 70.73 -33.91 6.01
CA ARG A 775 71.41 -33.03 5.05
C ARG A 775 72.87 -32.78 5.43
N VAL A 776 73.19 -32.62 6.72
CA VAL A 776 74.56 -32.49 7.22
C VAL A 776 75.36 -33.76 6.91
N THR A 777 74.81 -34.94 7.20
CA THR A 777 75.45 -36.22 6.85
C THR A 777 75.71 -36.32 5.35
N HIS A 778 74.75 -35.90 4.52
CA HIS A 778 74.93 -35.86 3.06
C HIS A 778 76.06 -34.91 2.64
N TYR A 779 76.08 -33.67 3.14
CA TYR A 779 77.10 -32.68 2.78
C TYR A 779 78.48 -32.90 3.42
N GLN A 780 78.59 -33.74 4.45
CA GLN A 780 79.87 -34.26 4.92
C GLN A 780 80.53 -35.18 3.87
N VAL A 781 79.72 -35.94 3.13
CA VAL A 781 80.20 -36.85 2.06
C VAL A 781 80.34 -36.12 0.71
N SER A 782 79.39 -35.23 0.38
CA SER A 782 79.35 -34.50 -0.89
C SER A 782 79.16 -33.00 -0.67
N PRO A 783 80.21 -32.24 -0.31
CA PRO A 783 80.09 -30.84 0.05
C PRO A 783 79.58 -29.96 -1.11
N PRO A 784 78.77 -28.93 -0.82
CA PRO A 784 78.25 -28.03 -1.85
C PRO A 784 79.36 -27.12 -2.43
N LYS A 785 79.15 -26.60 -3.64
CA LYS A 785 80.11 -25.75 -4.37
C LYS A 785 80.55 -24.52 -3.55
N PRO A 786 81.75 -23.95 -3.79
CA PRO A 786 82.27 -22.82 -3.01
C PRO A 786 81.36 -21.57 -2.92
N LYS A 787 80.50 -21.32 -3.93
CA LYS A 787 79.50 -20.24 -3.97
C LYS A 787 78.08 -20.73 -3.63
N TRP A 788 77.95 -21.61 -2.64
CA TRP A 788 76.66 -22.14 -2.24
C TRP A 788 75.79 -21.09 -1.55
N SER A 789 74.57 -20.91 -2.04
CA SER A 789 73.59 -19.93 -1.53
C SER A 789 72.86 -20.39 -0.26
N GLY A 790 73.27 -21.50 0.35
CA GLY A 790 72.60 -22.06 1.52
C GLY A 790 71.35 -22.89 1.21
N VAL A 791 70.96 -23.02 -0.06
CA VAL A 791 69.78 -23.77 -0.51
C VAL A 791 70.09 -25.24 -0.70
N PHE A 792 69.29 -26.12 -0.10
CA PHE A 792 69.40 -27.56 -0.34
C PHE A 792 68.72 -27.94 -1.66
N VAL A 793 69.50 -28.47 -2.62
CA VAL A 793 68.98 -29.04 -3.88
C VAL A 793 69.27 -30.53 -3.85
N MET A 794 68.24 -31.34 -3.68
CA MET A 794 68.35 -32.78 -3.76
C MET A 794 68.34 -33.18 -5.24
N ASN A 795 69.52 -33.44 -5.81
CA ASN A 795 69.58 -34.10 -7.11
C ASN A 795 69.22 -35.57 -6.88
N VAL A 796 67.97 -35.93 -7.18
CA VAL A 796 67.58 -37.34 -7.29
C VAL A 796 68.43 -37.94 -8.40
N LYS A 797 69.18 -38.99 -8.10
CA LYS A 797 69.66 -39.92 -9.13
C LYS A 797 68.63 -41.02 -9.28
#